data_AF-A0AAD5YWW2-F1
#
_entry.id   AF-A0AAD5YWW2-F1
#
_cell.length_a   1.000
_cell.length_b   1.000
_cell.length_c   1.000
_cell.angle_alpha   90.00
_cell.angle_beta   90.00
_cell.angle_gamma   90.00
#
_symmetry.space_group_name_H-M   'P 1'
#
loop_
_entity.id
_entity.type
_entity.pdbx_description
1 polymer ?
#
loop_
_entity_poly.entity_id
_entity_poly.type
_entity_poly.pdbx_seq_one_letter_code
_entity_poly.pdbx_strand_id
1 'polypeptide(L)'
;MTMSNFHLFTSFPEDIRRLVFEIAFDQGYPRSNYLSIVSREIYEWIQPLVYRCVVLQTLNHNDERRFLRFISMFRSAPREKAFYTNSIKVIFIDDFTFHDFARHFLPLCKYLVSLSCWPNTRSLSTPSSRKASEDALTSMLKSDVFPYLRKLSIPIPQIGQSLAFDIFNNTLSQNLTHLDLLLGSDLSWEGLMNMPCLQYLSVQPLMDTWLSSSYTEGGMQLGLLVDRIIPFLPSSLRCFLIWLPTTVIFAAAHDDTRRKLQNQDPIFASLVHGWLDSRIILASFTNVKPEFDPGIPDYFMAEAKDFVDQTILLVNGEFDPRLIWDNPAGQGGDQLFWSIERTLHKRHQATIRARHSIWHSTNGLPLDTRAAPLHTLLPNFSLFNQFPEDIRRLVFETAFEASQMNANQLALVSQETLSWVEPLIYRRIALRHASSSQRFMSFMNTISHGRNDKSVYASLIQSLSVDADALEHLGFGFLSLCRNVLSFSGSWEKLGSHLQWDQVLWSVLNGEILPQTQMLSLQDVIIPDIFTYPICQSLTHLDISLDNSASFEGVKTLSRLKHIRVDATKGLPVREGPVEASQDVREFIQSAVLNFPITLESFVFCVDSTFALAAAIMDCELRVLRGGPTIFDDIVRGGIDYRVVLSCKTSPLSNWSDQRVSQRQIDEIYDFLNQMVPYCPSLLPWDTGDSCVGDPGIEFDWLDTVKAIIRQRKNVSHSLATDVRRLIFEMAFEASQRKAKELALVSKEVNSWIEPLLYWCIKIDTLVNSQPLRALVRTFRTGSKPRDFYAAHVKIVLINDYVFEDFAAEFLPLCRNLISLSSRPNYVSRAEGMQIMRSLLQPGTFPHLRRLSLMLGQEDPPELLDIFNHPLSQNLTHLDIDLNFALNWTALKQLQHLRFFSLQPVLTMWISSDHHRGGAELRALIQDIIPHLPMRLGCFVIWITEHMMRMAAYNDAIDTLANIPPVFKDIIRGLLDKRVVMAAYHKQDAPWSRALPEYDLVQDFLSHTIVVKAPKFNRRLIWDGEGTEVFWAELRRVMRQRSTEAEEGMF
;
A
#
# COMPACT_ATOMS: atom_id res chain seq x y z
N MET A 1 4.98 -14.08 -16.19
CA MET A 1 5.56 -15.11 -17.07
C MET A 1 4.49 -16.15 -17.39
N THR A 2 4.17 -16.38 -18.66
CA THR A 2 3.37 -17.55 -19.09
C THR A 2 4.24 -18.81 -19.07
N MET A 3 3.66 -20.00 -18.89
CA MET A 3 4.42 -21.27 -18.83
C MET A 3 5.29 -21.53 -20.08
N SER A 4 4.93 -20.98 -21.25
CA SER A 4 5.71 -21.08 -22.49
C SER A 4 7.09 -20.41 -22.40
N ASN A 5 7.24 -19.36 -21.58
CA ASN A 5 8.49 -18.60 -21.49
C ASN A 5 9.47 -19.16 -20.44
N PHE A 6 9.03 -20.13 -19.62
CA PHE A 6 9.86 -20.72 -18.58
C PHE A 6 10.97 -21.61 -19.16
N HIS A 7 10.71 -22.29 -20.29
CA HIS A 7 11.71 -23.13 -20.98
C HIS A 7 12.86 -22.32 -21.59
N LEU A 8 12.58 -21.14 -22.15
CA LEU A 8 13.61 -20.20 -22.61
C LEU A 8 14.43 -19.69 -21.42
N PHE A 9 13.77 -19.42 -20.29
CA PHE A 9 14.47 -18.94 -19.12
C PHE A 9 15.45 -19.98 -18.56
N THR A 10 15.10 -21.27 -18.55
CA THR A 10 16.00 -22.35 -18.11
C THR A 10 17.24 -22.55 -19.00
N SER A 11 17.26 -21.97 -20.21
CA SER A 11 18.39 -22.06 -21.13
C SER A 11 19.47 -21.00 -20.89
N PHE A 12 19.18 -19.97 -20.09
CA PHE A 12 20.18 -18.95 -19.76
C PHE A 12 21.25 -19.49 -18.79
N PRO A 13 22.50 -19.01 -18.91
CA PRO A 13 23.54 -19.22 -17.90
C PRO A 13 23.05 -18.88 -16.48
N GLU A 14 23.54 -19.63 -15.50
CA GLU A 14 23.10 -19.55 -14.09
C GLU A 14 23.20 -18.14 -13.51
N ASP A 15 24.31 -17.46 -13.78
CA ASP A 15 24.61 -16.09 -13.36
C ASP A 15 23.64 -15.06 -13.93
N ILE A 16 23.23 -15.20 -15.20
CA ILE A 16 22.21 -14.35 -15.83
C ILE A 16 20.84 -14.60 -15.21
N ARG A 17 20.44 -15.86 -15.03
CA ARG A 17 19.17 -16.22 -14.37
C ARG A 17 19.12 -15.63 -12.97
N ARG A 18 20.22 -15.78 -12.23
CA ARG A 18 20.40 -15.20 -10.90
C ARG A 18 20.23 -13.68 -10.93
N LEU A 19 20.98 -12.97 -11.77
CA LEU A 19 20.92 -11.50 -11.86
C LEU A 19 19.49 -10.99 -12.11
N VAL A 20 18.73 -11.66 -12.99
CA VAL A 20 17.33 -11.29 -13.24
C VAL A 20 16.48 -11.39 -11.98
N PHE A 21 16.64 -12.45 -11.18
CA PHE A 21 15.91 -12.60 -9.92
C PHE A 21 16.39 -11.63 -8.84
N GLU A 22 17.68 -11.30 -8.81
CA GLU A 22 18.22 -10.28 -7.90
C GLU A 22 17.64 -8.89 -8.24
N ILE A 23 17.58 -8.52 -9.52
CA ILE A 23 16.95 -7.26 -9.96
C ILE A 23 15.44 -7.25 -9.67
N ALA A 24 14.75 -8.35 -9.95
CA ALA A 24 13.32 -8.48 -9.66
C ALA A 24 13.03 -8.40 -8.15
N PHE A 25 13.94 -8.91 -7.32
CA PHE A 25 13.87 -8.80 -5.87
C PHE A 25 13.98 -7.34 -5.42
N ASP A 26 14.96 -6.61 -5.95
CA ASP A 26 15.22 -5.20 -5.61
C ASP A 26 14.07 -4.27 -6.05
N GLN A 27 13.29 -4.64 -7.07
CA GLN A 27 12.18 -3.82 -7.57
C GLN A 27 10.84 -3.95 -6.80
N GLY A 28 10.68 -4.87 -5.83
CA GLY A 28 9.33 -5.25 -5.35
C GLY A 28 9.23 -5.83 -3.93
N TYR A 29 9.86 -5.22 -2.93
CA TYR A 29 10.08 -5.81 -1.60
C TYR A 29 8.87 -6.30 -0.77
N PRO A 30 7.59 -5.88 -0.95
CA PRO A 30 6.49 -6.60 -0.29
C PRO A 30 6.05 -7.89 -1.01
N ARG A 31 6.47 -8.11 -2.27
CA ARG A 31 6.13 -9.30 -3.08
C ARG A 31 7.32 -10.24 -3.33
N SER A 32 8.49 -9.92 -2.82
CA SER A 32 9.73 -10.67 -3.04
C SER A 32 9.69 -12.11 -2.48
N ASN A 33 8.88 -12.36 -1.44
CA ASN A 33 8.65 -13.71 -0.91
C ASN A 33 8.06 -14.67 -1.95
N TYR A 34 7.36 -14.18 -2.98
CA TYR A 34 6.85 -15.03 -4.07
C TYR A 34 7.95 -15.50 -5.03
N LEU A 35 9.10 -14.83 -5.08
CA LEU A 35 10.24 -15.31 -5.88
C LEU A 35 10.86 -16.57 -5.24
N SER A 36 10.77 -16.67 -3.91
CA SER A 36 11.32 -17.78 -3.13
C SER A 36 10.63 -19.12 -3.36
N ILE A 37 9.38 -19.09 -3.86
CA ILE A 37 8.59 -20.29 -4.14
C ILE A 37 8.71 -20.79 -5.58
N VAL A 38 9.43 -20.06 -6.45
CA VAL A 38 9.54 -20.41 -7.88
C VAL A 38 10.36 -21.69 -8.06
N SER A 39 11.51 -21.80 -7.40
CA SER A 39 12.32 -23.02 -7.34
C SER A 39 13.30 -22.98 -6.18
N ARG A 40 13.87 -24.14 -5.82
CA ARG A 40 14.94 -24.23 -4.80
C ARG A 40 16.21 -23.50 -5.20
N GLU A 41 16.57 -23.57 -6.48
CA GLU A 41 17.75 -22.87 -7.02
C GLU A 41 17.60 -21.35 -6.88
N ILE A 42 16.42 -20.83 -7.24
CA ILE A 42 16.10 -19.40 -7.10
C ILE A 42 16.07 -19.00 -5.63
N TYR A 43 15.52 -19.86 -4.76
CA TYR A 43 15.58 -19.65 -3.32
C TYR A 43 17.03 -19.46 -2.85
N GLU A 44 17.95 -20.34 -3.24
CA GLU A 44 19.37 -20.25 -2.85
C GLU A 44 20.05 -18.97 -3.36
N TRP A 45 19.64 -18.44 -4.51
CA TRP A 45 20.16 -17.16 -5.05
C TRP A 45 19.62 -15.93 -4.32
N ILE A 46 18.32 -15.88 -4.04
CA ILE A 46 17.68 -14.71 -3.43
C ILE A 46 17.82 -14.71 -1.91
N GLN A 47 18.08 -15.87 -1.28
CA GLN A 47 18.19 -15.98 0.17
C GLN A 47 19.22 -15.00 0.76
N PRO A 48 20.45 -14.83 0.22
CA PRO A 48 21.37 -13.78 0.67
C PRO A 48 20.77 -12.37 0.59
N LEU A 49 19.93 -12.06 -0.40
CA LEU A 49 19.29 -10.75 -0.57
C LEU A 49 18.14 -10.54 0.41
N VAL A 50 17.33 -11.57 0.63
CA VAL A 50 16.27 -11.59 1.66
C VAL A 50 16.84 -11.26 3.03
N TYR A 51 18.00 -11.85 3.37
CA TYR A 51 18.65 -11.59 4.65
C TYR A 51 19.64 -10.42 4.61
N ARG A 52 19.82 -9.75 3.47
CA ARG A 52 20.75 -8.61 3.36
C ARG A 52 20.30 -7.44 4.23
N CYS A 53 19.00 -7.18 4.26
CA CYS A 53 18.36 -6.16 5.07
C CYS A 53 17.37 -6.83 6.04
N VAL A 54 17.67 -6.77 7.33
CA VAL A 54 16.81 -7.30 8.39
C VAL A 54 16.06 -6.14 9.02
N VAL A 55 14.77 -6.04 8.74
CA VAL A 55 13.87 -5.03 9.30
C VAL A 55 13.07 -5.68 10.42
N LEU A 56 13.25 -5.20 11.64
CA LEU A 56 12.55 -5.62 12.84
C LEU A 56 11.62 -4.49 13.27
N GLN A 57 10.44 -4.40 12.67
CA GLN A 57 9.39 -3.47 13.12
C GLN A 57 8.60 -4.07 14.28
N THR A 58 7.81 -3.25 14.98
CA THR A 58 6.96 -3.63 16.13
C THR A 58 6.37 -5.02 15.97
N LEU A 59 7.09 -5.99 16.52
CA LEU A 59 6.74 -7.38 16.37
C LEU A 59 5.74 -7.67 17.45
N ASN A 60 4.61 -8.26 17.05
CA ASN A 60 3.71 -8.68 18.08
C ASN A 60 4.39 -9.71 19.01
N HIS A 61 3.91 -9.96 20.24
CA HIS A 61 4.64 -10.84 21.16
C HIS A 61 4.93 -12.23 20.57
N ASN A 62 4.10 -12.65 19.63
CA ASN A 62 4.33 -13.88 18.92
C ASN A 62 5.44 -13.76 17.87
N ASP A 63 5.56 -12.63 17.19
CA ASP A 63 6.66 -12.38 16.28
C ASP A 63 8.00 -12.20 17.01
N GLU A 64 8.03 -11.63 18.22
CA GLU A 64 9.25 -11.68 19.06
C GLU A 64 9.61 -13.12 19.43
N ARG A 65 8.65 -13.97 19.81
CA ARG A 65 8.98 -15.38 20.09
C ARG A 65 9.47 -16.11 18.83
N ARG A 66 8.87 -15.83 17.67
CA ARG A 66 9.36 -16.35 16.37
C ARG A 66 10.76 -15.85 16.08
N PHE A 67 11.05 -14.61 16.45
CA PHE A 67 12.34 -13.99 16.27
C PHE A 67 13.39 -14.52 17.25
N LEU A 68 13.07 -14.69 18.54
CA LEU A 68 13.93 -15.35 19.51
C LEU A 68 14.17 -16.82 19.13
N ARG A 69 13.18 -17.50 18.54
CA ARG A 69 13.36 -18.81 17.90
C ARG A 69 14.28 -18.74 16.68
N PHE A 70 14.17 -17.70 15.87
CA PHE A 70 15.09 -17.46 14.76
C PHE A 70 16.52 -17.24 15.26
N ILE A 71 16.71 -16.43 16.32
CA ILE A 71 18.00 -16.24 16.99
C ILE A 71 18.50 -17.56 17.60
N SER A 72 17.63 -18.38 18.20
CA SER A 72 18.03 -19.66 18.79
C SER A 72 18.40 -20.69 17.72
N MET A 73 17.65 -20.76 16.61
CA MET A 73 18.01 -21.54 15.42
C MET A 73 19.37 -21.12 14.86
N PHE A 74 19.61 -19.81 14.80
CA PHE A 74 20.91 -19.24 14.42
C PHE A 74 22.08 -19.75 15.25
N ARG A 75 21.87 -19.96 16.55
CA ARG A 75 22.91 -20.45 17.46
C ARG A 75 23.15 -21.95 17.31
N SER A 76 22.11 -22.73 17.00
CA SER A 76 22.17 -24.18 16.98
C SER A 76 22.60 -24.76 15.63
N ALA A 77 22.54 -24.01 14.53
CA ALA A 77 22.93 -24.46 13.20
C ALA A 77 24.26 -23.80 12.71
N PRO A 78 25.41 -24.52 12.75
CA PRO A 78 26.72 -23.96 12.41
C PRO A 78 26.84 -23.45 10.98
N ARG A 79 26.20 -24.15 10.02
CA ARG A 79 26.17 -23.75 8.60
C ARG A 79 25.38 -22.46 8.40
N GLU A 80 24.32 -22.27 9.18
CA GLU A 80 23.47 -21.09 9.11
C GLU A 80 24.18 -19.87 9.72
N LYS A 81 24.93 -20.04 10.82
CA LYS A 81 25.68 -18.94 11.44
C LYS A 81 26.64 -18.24 10.46
N ALA A 82 27.44 -19.00 9.71
CA ALA A 82 28.38 -18.43 8.74
C ALA A 82 27.64 -17.72 7.59
N PHE A 83 26.54 -18.31 7.10
CA PHE A 83 25.70 -17.71 6.07
C PHE A 83 25.22 -16.33 6.51
N TYR A 84 24.57 -16.24 7.67
CA TYR A 84 23.96 -15.00 8.11
C TYR A 84 24.97 -13.93 8.52
N THR A 85 26.08 -14.32 9.15
CA THR A 85 27.19 -13.41 9.44
C THR A 85 27.65 -12.70 8.17
N ASN A 86 27.67 -13.42 7.04
CA ASN A 86 28.11 -12.89 5.76
C ASN A 86 27.00 -12.14 5.01
N SER A 87 25.75 -12.61 5.10
CA SER A 87 24.61 -12.09 4.33
C SER A 87 24.05 -10.79 4.89
N ILE A 88 23.96 -10.64 6.22
CA ILE A 88 23.32 -9.46 6.84
C ILE A 88 24.25 -8.24 6.73
N LYS A 89 23.79 -7.21 6.02
CA LYS A 89 24.52 -5.94 5.82
C LYS A 89 23.80 -4.75 6.43
N VAL A 90 22.48 -4.81 6.55
CA VAL A 90 21.64 -3.74 7.07
C VAL A 90 20.72 -4.33 8.13
N ILE A 91 20.66 -3.69 9.29
CA ILE A 91 19.71 -4.02 10.35
C ILE A 91 18.96 -2.75 10.71
N PHE A 92 17.64 -2.83 10.64
CA PHE A 92 16.73 -1.81 11.14
C PHE A 92 15.89 -2.40 12.27
N ILE A 93 15.81 -1.70 13.39
CA ILE A 93 15.07 -2.11 14.58
C ILE A 93 14.16 -0.98 14.99
N ASP A 94 12.87 -1.23 15.02
CA ASP A 94 11.82 -0.34 15.47
C ASP A 94 10.98 -1.10 16.52
N ASP A 95 10.85 -0.50 17.71
CA ASP A 95 9.91 -0.97 18.74
C ASP A 95 10.14 -2.40 19.27
N PHE A 96 11.41 -2.81 19.43
CA PHE A 96 11.77 -4.12 19.98
C PHE A 96 12.53 -3.99 21.31
N THR A 97 12.51 -5.04 22.14
CA THR A 97 13.41 -5.17 23.31
C THR A 97 14.86 -5.29 22.83
N PHE A 98 15.47 -4.15 22.53
CA PHE A 98 16.77 -4.00 21.91
C PHE A 98 17.87 -4.81 22.62
N HIS A 99 17.81 -4.89 23.96
CA HIS A 99 18.83 -5.52 24.78
C HIS A 99 19.17 -6.97 24.37
N ASP A 100 18.20 -7.87 24.26
CA ASP A 100 18.49 -9.29 24.00
C ASP A 100 18.95 -9.53 22.57
N PHE A 101 18.38 -8.80 21.62
CA PHE A 101 18.84 -8.81 20.24
C PHE A 101 20.29 -8.31 20.14
N ALA A 102 20.58 -7.18 20.77
CA ALA A 102 21.90 -6.56 20.74
C ALA A 102 22.96 -7.40 21.43
N ARG A 103 22.61 -8.10 22.51
CA ARG A 103 23.57 -8.95 23.24
C ARG A 103 23.94 -10.22 22.47
N HIS A 104 23.08 -10.67 21.56
CA HIS A 104 23.13 -12.05 21.08
C HIS A 104 23.23 -12.21 19.58
N PHE A 105 22.55 -11.36 18.83
CA PHE A 105 22.49 -11.44 17.37
C PHE A 105 23.48 -10.48 16.72
N LEU A 106 23.55 -9.26 17.25
CA LEU A 106 24.46 -8.23 16.77
C LEU A 106 25.94 -8.68 16.75
N PRO A 107 26.47 -9.38 17.78
CA PRO A 107 27.82 -9.96 17.73
C PRO A 107 28.09 -10.94 16.57
N LEU A 108 27.03 -11.48 15.97
CA LEU A 108 27.13 -12.40 14.84
C LEU A 108 27.20 -11.66 13.50
N CYS A 109 26.81 -10.37 13.45
CA CYS A 109 26.71 -9.59 12.22
C CYS A 109 28.01 -8.82 11.95
N LYS A 110 29.14 -9.53 11.86
CA LYS A 110 30.47 -8.92 11.71
C LYS A 110 30.61 -7.99 10.50
N TYR A 111 29.87 -8.26 9.43
CA TYR A 111 29.88 -7.47 8.19
C TYR A 111 28.73 -6.47 8.07
N LEU A 112 28.13 -6.08 9.20
CA LEU A 112 27.11 -5.06 9.24
C LEU A 112 27.67 -3.72 8.75
N VAL A 113 26.97 -3.12 7.79
CA VAL A 113 27.32 -1.83 7.17
C VAL A 113 26.40 -0.72 7.67
N SER A 114 25.14 -1.03 7.92
CA SER A 114 24.13 -0.09 8.44
C SER A 114 23.42 -0.68 9.64
N LEU A 115 23.33 0.10 10.71
CA LEU A 115 22.59 -0.25 11.91
C LEU A 115 21.69 0.91 12.31
N SER A 116 20.40 0.63 12.37
CA SER A 116 19.40 1.61 12.79
C SER A 116 18.52 1.04 13.86
N CYS A 117 18.49 1.71 15.01
CA CYS A 117 17.82 1.22 16.20
C CYS A 117 16.99 2.36 16.76
N TRP A 118 15.68 2.28 16.62
CA TRP A 118 14.70 3.24 17.11
C TRP A 118 13.80 2.55 18.15
N PRO A 119 14.27 2.35 19.39
CA PRO A 119 13.44 1.83 20.46
C PRO A 119 12.18 2.69 20.65
N ASN A 120 11.06 2.03 20.85
CA ASN A 120 9.81 2.72 21.16
C ASN A 120 9.94 3.41 22.51
N THR A 121 9.68 4.72 22.51
CA THR A 121 9.75 5.57 23.70
C THR A 121 8.84 5.06 24.82
N ARG A 122 7.76 4.34 24.49
CA ARG A 122 6.85 3.71 25.47
C ARG A 122 7.46 2.49 26.17
N SER A 123 8.31 1.73 25.47
CA SER A 123 8.96 0.52 26.01
C SER A 123 10.05 0.86 27.04
N LEU A 124 10.64 2.04 26.95
CA LEU A 124 11.67 2.58 27.86
C LEU A 124 11.09 3.30 29.09
N SER A 125 9.85 2.96 29.45
CA SER A 125 9.12 3.55 30.59
C SER A 125 9.67 3.12 31.94
N THR A 126 10.37 1.97 32.04
CA THR A 126 11.02 1.55 33.29
C THR A 126 12.51 1.93 33.31
N PRO A 127 13.03 2.48 34.42
CA PRO A 127 14.45 2.82 34.54
C PRO A 127 15.40 1.63 34.30
N SER A 128 14.98 0.41 34.64
CA SER A 128 15.77 -0.82 34.47
C SER A 128 15.90 -1.25 33.02
N SER A 129 14.82 -1.21 32.22
CA SER A 129 14.86 -1.53 30.79
C SER A 129 15.68 -0.50 30.01
N ARG A 130 15.60 0.77 30.44
CA ARG A 130 16.43 1.86 29.92
C ARG A 130 17.91 1.59 30.17
N LYS A 131 18.28 1.33 31.43
CA LYS A 131 19.67 1.04 31.79
C LYS A 131 20.20 -0.22 31.09
N ALA A 132 19.39 -1.28 30.97
CA ALA A 132 19.80 -2.47 30.24
C ALA A 132 20.05 -2.17 28.76
N SER A 133 19.15 -1.42 28.11
CA SER A 133 19.32 -1.02 26.70
C SER A 133 20.56 -0.14 26.52
N GLU A 134 20.83 0.77 27.47
CA GLU A 134 22.06 1.57 27.54
C GLU A 134 23.30 0.69 27.70
N ASP A 135 23.33 -0.23 28.66
CA ASP A 135 24.45 -1.13 28.88
C ASP A 135 24.73 -2.02 27.66
N ALA A 136 23.68 -2.48 26.97
CA ALA A 136 23.80 -3.27 25.74
C ALA A 136 24.34 -2.45 24.57
N LEU A 137 23.81 -1.24 24.34
CA LEU A 137 24.35 -0.32 23.34
C LEU A 137 25.79 0.06 23.66
N THR A 138 26.08 0.36 24.93
CA THR A 138 27.43 0.72 25.39
C THR A 138 28.39 -0.44 25.15
N SER A 139 28.03 -1.64 25.57
CA SER A 139 28.85 -2.84 25.37
C SER A 139 29.06 -3.14 23.89
N MET A 140 28.04 -2.92 23.07
CA MET A 140 28.09 -3.12 21.62
C MET A 140 29.01 -2.08 20.97
N LEU A 141 28.83 -0.81 21.30
CA LEU A 141 29.61 0.30 20.77
C LEU A 141 31.06 0.22 21.23
N LYS A 142 31.33 -0.25 22.45
CA LYS A 142 32.69 -0.50 22.96
C LYS A 142 33.39 -1.69 22.31
N SER A 143 32.65 -2.57 21.63
CA SER A 143 33.20 -3.78 21.05
C SER A 143 33.66 -3.53 19.61
N ASP A 144 34.82 -4.06 19.23
CA ASP A 144 35.32 -4.07 17.84
C ASP A 144 34.54 -5.04 16.92
N VAL A 145 33.27 -5.28 17.23
CA VAL A 145 32.41 -6.28 16.58
C VAL A 145 32.00 -5.86 15.17
N PHE A 146 31.92 -4.54 14.90
CA PHE A 146 31.47 -4.02 13.61
C PHE A 146 32.54 -3.20 12.88
N PRO A 147 33.63 -3.84 12.43
CA PRO A 147 34.71 -3.13 11.73
C PRO A 147 34.26 -2.50 10.41
N TYR A 148 33.10 -2.89 9.87
CA TYR A 148 32.56 -2.41 8.60
C TYR A 148 31.36 -1.46 8.75
N LEU A 149 30.97 -1.09 9.97
CA LEU A 149 29.83 -0.21 10.18
C LEU A 149 30.13 1.18 9.63
N ARG A 150 29.31 1.63 8.68
CA ARG A 150 29.44 2.92 8.02
C ARG A 150 28.28 3.85 8.32
N LYS A 151 27.13 3.31 8.72
CA LYS A 151 25.92 4.05 9.02
C LYS A 151 25.39 3.61 10.37
N LEU A 152 25.10 4.58 11.23
CA LEU A 152 24.52 4.35 12.55
C LEU A 152 23.36 5.32 12.77
N SER A 153 22.18 4.80 13.09
CA SER A 153 21.01 5.59 13.46
C SER A 153 20.51 5.15 14.83
N ILE A 154 20.53 6.04 15.82
CA ILE A 154 20.15 5.70 17.20
C ILE A 154 19.51 6.91 17.91
N PRO A 155 18.53 6.70 18.82
CA PRO A 155 18.08 7.76 19.67
C PRO A 155 19.01 7.91 20.87
N ILE A 156 19.51 9.11 21.11
CA ILE A 156 20.34 9.42 22.27
C ILE A 156 19.58 9.80 23.57
N PRO A 157 18.41 10.49 23.57
CA PRO A 157 17.83 11.12 24.77
C PRO A 157 17.53 10.19 25.94
N GLN A 158 17.47 8.89 25.70
CA GLN A 158 17.10 7.89 26.70
C GLN A 158 18.31 7.08 27.21
N ILE A 159 19.51 7.32 26.68
CA ILE A 159 20.65 6.38 26.79
C ILE A 159 21.83 6.99 27.56
N GLY A 160 21.58 8.05 28.33
CA GLY A 160 22.56 8.68 29.22
C GLY A 160 23.65 9.47 28.48
N GLN A 161 24.19 10.49 29.14
CA GLN A 161 25.32 11.27 28.63
C GLN A 161 26.59 10.42 28.45
N SER A 162 26.70 9.32 29.20
CA SER A 162 27.86 8.44 29.16
C SER A 162 28.03 7.76 27.80
N LEU A 163 26.93 7.30 27.20
CA LEU A 163 26.95 6.63 25.89
C LEU A 163 27.35 7.59 24.77
N ALA A 164 26.84 8.83 24.81
CA ALA A 164 27.18 9.85 23.80
C ALA A 164 28.70 10.07 23.72
N PHE A 165 29.35 10.20 24.88
CA PHE A 165 30.80 10.35 24.94
C PHE A 165 31.53 9.11 24.41
N ASP A 166 31.01 7.92 24.72
CA ASP A 166 31.59 6.65 24.27
C ASP A 166 31.47 6.48 22.74
N ILE A 167 30.34 6.87 22.11
CA ILE A 167 30.15 6.76 20.65
C ILE A 167 31.22 7.53 19.89
N PHE A 168 31.49 8.75 20.30
CA PHE A 168 32.38 9.65 19.56
C PHE A 168 33.85 9.25 19.70
N ASN A 169 34.23 8.64 20.83
CA ASN A 169 35.62 8.30 21.14
C ASN A 169 35.98 6.83 20.85
N ASN A 170 35.06 6.07 20.24
CA ASN A 170 35.28 4.65 19.94
C ASN A 170 36.00 4.40 18.60
N THR A 171 36.64 3.24 18.45
CA THR A 171 37.17 2.74 17.16
C THR A 171 36.11 2.70 16.05
N LEU A 172 34.84 2.43 16.38
CA LEU A 172 33.71 2.50 15.44
C LEU A 172 33.57 3.88 14.80
N SER A 173 33.84 4.96 15.54
CA SER A 173 33.65 6.34 15.07
C SER A 173 34.58 6.70 13.91
N GLN A 174 35.70 5.97 13.77
CA GLN A 174 36.66 6.15 12.69
C GLN A 174 36.14 5.71 11.32
N ASN A 175 35.16 4.80 11.28
CA ASN A 175 34.62 4.24 10.03
C ASN A 175 33.22 4.77 9.68
N LEU A 176 32.55 5.44 10.62
CA LEU A 176 31.22 5.99 10.39
C LEU A 176 31.25 7.12 9.38
N THR A 177 30.44 6.96 8.33
CA THR A 177 30.21 7.94 7.27
C THR A 177 28.85 8.63 7.41
N HIS A 178 27.87 7.94 8.01
CA HIS A 178 26.54 8.49 8.30
C HIS A 178 26.20 8.26 9.76
N LEU A 179 25.71 9.31 10.41
CA LEU A 179 25.24 9.27 11.79
C LEU A 179 23.88 9.96 11.87
N ASP A 180 22.87 9.27 12.37
CA ASP A 180 21.53 9.81 12.60
C ASP A 180 21.17 9.71 14.08
N LEU A 181 20.83 10.85 14.68
CA LEU A 181 20.68 11.01 16.12
C LEU A 181 19.33 11.62 16.47
N LEU A 182 18.57 10.94 17.32
CA LEU A 182 17.50 11.61 18.07
C LEU A 182 18.15 12.36 19.23
N LEU A 183 17.83 13.63 19.47
CA LEU A 183 18.48 14.46 20.50
C LEU A 183 17.74 14.52 21.82
N GLY A 184 18.51 14.47 22.91
CA GLY A 184 18.12 14.99 24.22
C GLY A 184 18.77 16.34 24.52
N SER A 185 18.39 16.95 25.64
CA SER A 185 18.80 18.31 26.04
C SER A 185 20.29 18.49 26.33
N ASP A 186 21.03 17.42 26.67
CA ASP A 186 22.32 17.54 27.36
C ASP A 186 23.48 16.76 26.73
N LEU A 187 23.53 16.70 25.40
CA LEU A 187 24.64 16.09 24.66
C LEU A 187 25.88 16.99 24.60
N SER A 188 27.06 16.44 24.93
CA SER A 188 28.34 17.05 24.55
C SER A 188 28.68 16.69 23.10
N TRP A 189 29.07 17.69 22.32
CA TRP A 189 29.36 17.57 20.90
C TRP A 189 30.86 17.53 20.58
N GLU A 190 31.73 17.71 21.58
CA GLU A 190 33.18 17.80 21.42
C GLU A 190 33.77 16.61 20.67
N GLY A 191 33.19 15.43 20.88
CA GLY A 191 33.65 14.20 20.25
C GLY A 191 33.36 14.09 18.74
N LEU A 192 32.46 14.89 18.16
CA LEU A 192 32.20 14.87 16.71
C LEU A 192 33.45 15.16 15.87
N MET A 193 34.37 15.98 16.40
CA MET A 193 35.64 16.29 15.75
C MET A 193 36.54 15.05 15.60
N ASN A 194 36.31 14.01 16.41
CA ASN A 194 37.07 12.75 16.39
C ASN A 194 36.54 11.75 15.35
N MET A 195 35.57 12.13 14.51
CA MET A 195 34.98 11.27 13.48
C MET A 195 35.48 11.65 12.06
N PRO A 196 36.71 11.27 11.67
CA PRO A 196 37.36 11.76 10.44
C PRO A 196 36.69 11.32 9.13
N CYS A 197 35.83 10.30 9.19
CA CYS A 197 35.11 9.77 8.03
C CYS A 197 33.66 10.23 7.95
N LEU A 198 33.16 10.99 8.94
CA LEU A 198 31.76 11.38 8.98
C LEU A 198 31.45 12.35 7.85
N GLN A 199 30.55 11.96 6.94
CA GLN A 199 30.14 12.73 5.77
C GLN A 199 28.71 13.24 5.92
N TYR A 200 27.84 12.50 6.61
CA TYR A 200 26.43 12.81 6.78
C TYR A 200 26.07 12.75 8.27
N LEU A 201 25.56 13.85 8.80
CA LEU A 201 25.01 13.93 10.13
C LEU A 201 23.52 14.27 10.00
N SER A 202 22.66 13.48 10.61
CA SER A 202 21.22 13.73 10.70
C SER A 202 20.86 13.85 12.17
N VAL A 203 20.03 14.83 12.49
CA VAL A 203 19.68 15.16 13.85
C VAL A 203 18.20 15.47 13.94
N GLN A 204 17.50 14.71 14.77
CA GLN A 204 16.08 14.90 15.04
C GLN A 204 15.87 15.31 16.51
N PRO A 205 15.32 16.50 16.80
CA PRO A 205 14.94 16.88 18.15
C PRO A 205 13.82 15.98 18.68
N LEU A 206 13.87 15.60 19.96
CA LEU A 206 12.78 14.83 20.57
C LEU A 206 11.52 15.72 20.73
N MET A 207 10.45 15.35 20.03
CA MET A 207 9.21 16.13 19.91
C MET A 207 8.53 16.39 21.27
N ASP A 208 8.59 15.43 22.19
CA ASP A 208 7.88 15.50 23.47
C ASP A 208 8.36 16.68 24.34
N THR A 209 9.61 17.09 24.19
CA THR A 209 10.16 18.28 24.88
C THR A 209 9.79 19.61 24.22
N TRP A 210 9.50 19.59 22.93
CA TRP A 210 9.25 20.81 22.13
C TRP A 210 7.77 21.16 22.08
N LEU A 211 6.89 20.15 22.08
CA LEU A 211 5.43 20.34 22.06
C LEU A 211 4.89 20.91 23.39
N SER A 212 5.61 20.76 24.50
CA SER A 212 5.21 21.33 25.80
C SER A 212 5.64 22.78 25.99
N SER A 213 6.62 23.27 25.23
CA SER A 213 7.15 24.63 25.33
C SER A 213 6.49 25.55 24.30
N SER A 214 6.40 26.85 24.61
CA SER A 214 5.87 27.84 23.65
C SER A 214 6.65 27.85 22.33
N TYR A 215 6.01 28.17 21.19
CA TYR A 215 6.65 28.21 19.87
C TYR A 215 7.96 29.03 19.81
N THR A 216 8.04 30.09 20.62
CA THR A 216 9.22 30.95 20.78
C THR A 216 10.41 30.22 21.41
N GLU A 217 10.14 29.30 22.34
CA GLU A 217 11.18 28.57 23.07
C GLU A 217 11.81 27.47 22.20
N GLY A 218 11.02 26.83 21.32
CA GLY A 218 11.54 25.87 20.34
C GLY A 218 12.50 26.52 19.31
N GLY A 219 12.20 27.75 18.87
CA GLY A 219 13.09 28.52 17.99
C GLY A 219 14.44 28.83 18.65
N MET A 220 14.42 29.31 19.90
CA MET A 220 15.64 29.57 20.68
C MET A 220 16.45 28.30 20.95
N GLN A 221 15.79 27.19 21.24
CA GLN A 221 16.48 25.90 21.44
C GLN A 221 17.15 25.40 20.16
N LEU A 222 16.55 25.61 18.98
CA LEU A 222 17.18 25.30 17.70
C LEU A 222 18.44 26.14 17.50
N GLY A 223 18.36 27.44 17.77
CA GLY A 223 19.51 28.33 17.67
C GLY A 223 20.66 27.87 18.57
N LEU A 224 20.37 27.69 19.86
CA LEU A 224 21.34 27.18 20.84
C LEU A 224 21.93 25.82 20.45
N LEU A 225 21.13 24.94 19.83
CA LEU A 225 21.60 23.65 19.34
C LEU A 225 22.61 23.83 18.20
N VAL A 226 22.28 24.64 17.20
CA VAL A 226 23.15 24.91 16.04
C VAL A 226 24.46 25.54 16.48
N ASP A 227 24.41 26.55 17.34
CA ASP A 227 25.60 27.23 17.88
C ASP A 227 26.49 26.30 18.71
N ARG A 228 25.88 25.35 19.42
CA ARG A 228 26.63 24.33 20.17
C ARG A 228 27.25 23.27 19.28
N ILE A 229 26.65 22.94 18.14
CA ILE A 229 27.13 21.85 17.27
C ILE A 229 28.18 22.33 16.26
N ILE A 230 27.96 23.50 15.64
CA ILE A 230 28.81 24.01 14.55
C ILE A 230 30.31 23.96 14.87
N PRO A 231 30.77 24.42 16.05
CA PRO A 231 32.20 24.41 16.40
C PRO A 231 32.85 23.03 16.39
N PHE A 232 32.05 21.96 16.50
CA PHE A 232 32.52 20.58 16.60
C PHE A 232 32.26 19.75 15.34
N LEU A 233 31.71 20.34 14.28
CA LEU A 233 31.49 19.62 13.03
C LEU A 233 32.84 19.24 12.39
N PRO A 234 33.09 17.95 12.10
CA PRO A 234 34.34 17.55 11.49
C PRO A 234 34.47 18.13 10.07
N SER A 235 35.71 18.33 9.63
CA SER A 235 36.00 18.88 8.29
C SER A 235 35.57 17.93 7.15
N SER A 236 35.43 16.63 7.44
CA SER A 236 34.94 15.61 6.51
C SER A 236 33.44 15.71 6.22
N LEU A 237 32.69 16.41 7.09
CA LEU A 237 31.24 16.49 6.98
C LEU A 237 30.84 17.24 5.71
N ARG A 238 29.94 16.64 4.93
CA ARG A 238 29.41 17.20 3.68
C ARG A 238 27.98 17.69 3.85
N CYS A 239 27.19 16.98 4.65
CA CYS A 239 25.78 17.28 4.87
C CYS A 239 25.44 17.14 6.36
N PHE A 240 24.80 18.16 6.90
CA PHE A 240 24.22 18.16 8.23
C PHE A 240 22.72 18.43 8.14
N LEU A 241 21.92 17.39 8.24
CA LEU A 241 20.47 17.43 8.18
C LEU A 241 19.88 17.65 9.59
N ILE A 242 19.04 18.67 9.74
CA ILE A 242 18.29 18.93 10.98
C ILE A 242 16.81 18.79 10.68
N TRP A 243 16.18 17.80 11.30
CA TRP A 243 14.75 17.55 11.15
C TRP A 243 13.96 18.47 12.07
N LEU A 244 13.07 19.28 11.49
CA LEU A 244 12.21 20.20 12.23
C LEU A 244 10.76 19.69 12.22
N PRO A 245 10.03 19.84 13.33
CA PRO A 245 8.59 19.67 13.31
C PRO A 245 7.99 20.67 12.32
N THR A 246 7.03 20.21 11.53
CA THR A 246 6.27 21.04 10.57
C THR A 246 5.69 22.30 11.23
N THR A 247 5.27 22.19 12.49
CA THR A 247 4.75 23.31 13.29
C THR A 247 5.79 24.41 13.54
N VAL A 248 7.07 24.07 13.69
CA VAL A 248 8.15 25.05 13.86
C VAL A 248 8.40 25.82 12.56
N ILE A 249 8.26 25.17 11.42
CA ILE A 249 8.40 25.82 10.10
C ILE A 249 7.26 26.79 9.85
N PHE A 250 6.01 26.38 10.13
CA PHE A 250 4.88 27.28 10.00
C PHE A 250 4.94 28.44 10.99
N ALA A 251 5.41 28.21 12.22
CA ALA A 251 5.64 29.28 13.18
C ALA A 251 6.74 30.24 12.71
N ALA A 252 7.80 29.74 12.07
CA ALA A 252 8.88 30.54 11.49
C ALA A 252 8.43 31.36 10.26
N ALA A 253 7.48 30.84 9.49
CA ALA A 253 6.88 31.53 8.35
C ALA A 253 5.89 32.64 8.79
N HIS A 254 5.38 32.60 10.02
CA HIS A 254 4.43 33.59 10.52
C HIS A 254 5.09 34.95 10.73
N ASP A 255 4.63 36.00 10.03
CA ASP A 255 5.36 37.27 9.85
C ASP A 255 5.64 38.04 11.17
N ASP A 256 4.69 38.01 12.12
CA ASP A 256 4.88 38.57 13.47
C ASP A 256 5.90 37.80 14.31
N THR A 257 5.96 36.48 14.12
CA THR A 257 6.94 35.60 14.79
C THR A 257 8.29 35.73 14.12
N ARG A 258 8.34 35.87 12.79
CA ARG A 258 9.54 36.15 12.01
C ARG A 258 10.18 37.47 12.42
N ARG A 259 9.43 38.56 12.56
CA ARG A 259 9.97 39.85 13.03
C ARG A 259 10.43 39.81 14.48
N LYS A 260 9.72 39.08 15.36
CA LYS A 260 10.16 38.88 16.75
C LYS A 260 11.43 38.03 16.81
N LEU A 261 11.49 36.92 16.08
CA LEU A 261 12.64 36.02 16.00
C LEU A 261 13.84 36.70 15.33
N GLN A 262 13.66 37.47 14.25
CA GLN A 262 14.74 38.21 13.59
C GLN A 262 15.36 39.30 14.49
N ASN A 263 14.54 39.96 15.32
CA ASN A 263 15.01 41.02 16.21
C ASN A 263 15.52 40.52 17.56
N GLN A 264 15.13 39.31 17.99
CA GLN A 264 15.47 38.75 19.31
C GLN A 264 16.47 37.59 19.25
N ASP A 265 16.58 36.90 18.11
CA ASP A 265 17.44 35.72 17.96
C ASP A 265 18.38 35.88 16.74
N PRO A 266 19.67 36.19 16.97
CA PRO A 266 20.65 36.40 15.89
C PRO A 266 20.88 35.14 15.03
N ILE A 267 20.50 33.95 15.51
CA ILE A 267 20.68 32.69 14.80
C ILE A 267 19.55 32.48 13.81
N PHE A 268 18.32 32.87 14.19
CA PHE A 268 17.19 32.90 13.26
C PHE A 268 17.40 33.94 12.16
N ALA A 269 17.96 35.10 12.51
CA ALA A 269 18.43 36.07 11.53
C ALA A 269 19.51 35.47 10.60
N SER A 270 20.48 34.74 11.15
CA SER A 270 21.51 34.04 10.36
C SER A 270 20.94 32.94 9.44
N LEU A 271 19.90 32.24 9.89
CA LEU A 271 19.12 31.28 9.10
C LEU A 271 18.47 31.96 7.89
N VAL A 272 17.79 33.08 8.12
CA VAL A 272 17.04 33.84 7.10
C VAL A 272 17.98 34.60 6.17
N HIS A 273 19.14 35.05 6.63
CA HIS A 273 20.15 35.75 5.84
C HIS A 273 21.15 34.81 5.14
N GLY A 274 21.00 33.49 5.27
CA GLY A 274 21.83 32.50 4.60
C GLY A 274 23.26 32.40 5.11
N TRP A 275 23.49 32.75 6.38
CA TRP A 275 24.80 32.74 7.04
C TRP A 275 25.14 31.43 7.75
N LEU A 276 24.23 30.44 7.70
CA LEU A 276 24.54 29.09 8.15
C LEU A 276 25.67 28.47 7.33
N ASP A 277 26.42 27.58 7.97
CA ASP A 277 27.35 26.69 7.29
C ASP A 277 26.62 26.02 6.10
N SER A 278 27.21 26.09 4.90
CA SER A 278 26.61 25.60 3.66
C SER A 278 26.28 24.10 3.68
N ARG A 279 26.86 23.36 4.64
CA ARG A 279 26.60 21.93 4.86
C ARG A 279 25.27 21.69 5.58
N ILE A 280 24.69 22.68 6.26
CA ILE A 280 23.47 22.53 7.05
C ILE A 280 22.23 22.59 6.14
N ILE A 281 21.39 21.57 6.24
CA ILE A 281 20.11 21.44 5.55
C ILE A 281 19.04 21.28 6.63
N LEU A 282 18.00 22.10 6.56
CA LEU A 282 16.82 21.94 7.40
C LEU A 282 15.83 21.09 6.62
N ALA A 283 15.24 20.09 7.25
CA ALA A 283 14.25 19.22 6.62
C ALA A 283 13.04 19.03 7.52
N SER A 284 11.88 18.70 6.94
CA SER A 284 10.67 18.46 7.72
C SER A 284 9.73 17.46 7.08
N PHE A 285 8.94 16.81 7.95
CA PHE A 285 7.95 15.81 7.60
C PHE A 285 6.55 16.40 7.65
N THR A 286 5.97 16.63 6.48
CA THR A 286 4.58 17.08 6.34
C THR A 286 3.72 15.91 5.87
N ASN A 287 2.96 15.28 6.77
CA ASN A 287 1.80 14.45 6.36
C ASN A 287 0.58 15.30 5.98
N VAL A 288 0.65 16.61 6.21
CA VAL A 288 -0.41 17.56 5.91
C VAL A 288 -0.12 18.15 4.53
N LYS A 289 -0.99 17.87 3.55
CA LYS A 289 -0.99 18.64 2.30
C LYS A 289 -1.16 20.12 2.67
N PRO A 290 -0.33 21.04 2.15
CA PRO A 290 -0.47 22.48 2.41
C PRO A 290 -1.87 23.02 2.10
N GLU A 291 -2.66 22.32 1.29
CA GLU A 291 -3.94 22.75 0.73
C GLU A 291 -5.16 22.63 1.68
N PHE A 292 -5.02 22.17 2.93
CA PHE A 292 -6.18 21.81 3.78
C PHE A 292 -6.26 22.46 5.17
N ASP A 293 -5.63 23.62 5.39
CA ASP A 293 -6.03 24.50 6.50
C ASP A 293 -6.79 25.73 5.95
N PRO A 294 -8.14 25.76 6.03
CA PRO A 294 -8.95 26.86 5.50
C PRO A 294 -8.75 28.20 6.23
N GLY A 295 -7.89 28.25 7.26
CA GLY A 295 -7.54 29.47 7.98
C GLY A 295 -6.30 30.23 7.47
N ILE A 296 -5.54 29.71 6.51
CA ILE A 296 -4.26 30.31 6.07
C ILE A 296 -4.46 31.06 4.73
N PRO A 297 -4.24 32.39 4.65
CA PRO A 297 -4.42 33.17 3.42
C PRO A 297 -3.49 32.75 2.26
N ASP A 298 -3.97 32.73 1.02
CA ASP A 298 -3.21 32.26 -0.17
C ASP A 298 -1.88 32.99 -0.41
N TYR A 299 -1.79 34.29 -0.07
CA TYR A 299 -0.53 35.05 -0.20
C TYR A 299 0.56 34.55 0.75
N PHE A 300 0.17 33.97 1.89
CA PHE A 300 1.06 33.39 2.88
C PHE A 300 1.72 32.09 2.36
N MET A 301 0.97 31.30 1.57
CA MET A 301 1.49 30.09 0.95
C MET A 301 2.55 30.38 -0.11
N ALA A 302 2.46 31.52 -0.82
CA ALA A 302 3.45 31.92 -1.81
C ALA A 302 4.79 32.33 -1.17
N GLU A 303 4.77 33.15 -0.10
CA GLU A 303 6.00 33.54 0.61
C GLU A 303 6.61 32.39 1.43
N ALA A 304 5.78 31.55 2.04
CA ALA A 304 6.24 30.34 2.72
C ALA A 304 6.89 29.37 1.73
N LYS A 305 6.34 29.24 0.52
CA LYS A 305 6.90 28.39 -0.55
C LYS A 305 8.28 28.87 -1.00
N ASP A 306 8.49 30.16 -1.20
CA ASP A 306 9.82 30.69 -1.58
C ASP A 306 10.86 30.50 -0.46
N PHE A 307 10.47 30.71 0.80
CA PHE A 307 11.35 30.45 1.96
C PHE A 307 11.69 28.97 2.09
N VAL A 308 10.68 28.11 1.91
CA VAL A 308 10.81 26.65 1.94
C VAL A 308 11.71 26.16 0.80
N ASP A 309 11.45 26.56 -0.44
CA ASP A 309 12.19 26.09 -1.62
C ASP A 309 13.69 26.48 -1.59
N GLN A 310 14.05 27.50 -0.80
CA GLN A 310 15.43 27.99 -0.65
C GLN A 310 16.16 27.46 0.60
N THR A 311 15.43 27.01 1.62
CA THR A 311 15.98 26.80 2.97
C THR A 311 15.62 25.43 3.56
N ILE A 312 14.51 24.82 3.15
CA ILE A 312 13.90 23.66 3.80
C ILE A 312 13.60 22.57 2.77
N LEU A 313 14.16 21.39 2.99
CA LEU A 313 13.79 20.20 2.23
C LEU A 313 12.44 19.67 2.77
N LEU A 314 11.35 19.93 2.05
CA LEU A 314 10.06 19.29 2.34
C LEU A 314 10.05 17.88 1.78
N VAL A 315 9.88 16.89 2.66
CA VAL A 315 9.69 15.50 2.27
C VAL A 315 8.19 15.21 2.33
N ASN A 316 7.54 15.21 1.15
CA ASN A 316 6.11 14.90 1.02
C ASN A 316 5.91 13.38 0.84
N GLY A 317 5.16 12.74 1.73
CA GLY A 317 4.65 11.37 1.58
C GLY A 317 4.41 10.64 2.91
N GLU A 318 3.75 9.48 2.86
CA GLU A 318 3.55 8.56 4.00
C GLU A 318 4.87 7.86 4.42
N PHE A 319 5.97 8.60 4.47
CA PHE A 319 7.30 8.06 4.76
C PHE A 319 7.62 8.17 6.25
N ASP A 320 8.06 7.05 6.82
CA ASP A 320 8.60 7.02 8.17
C ASP A 320 10.03 7.60 8.17
N PRO A 321 10.31 8.69 8.91
CA PRO A 321 11.65 9.28 9.06
C PRO A 321 12.73 8.25 9.36
N ARG A 322 12.34 7.21 10.11
CA ARG A 322 13.23 6.19 10.64
C ARG A 322 13.82 5.31 9.53
N LEU A 323 13.20 5.25 8.35
CA LEU A 323 13.58 4.34 7.25
C LEU A 323 14.41 4.98 6.12
N ILE A 324 14.73 6.26 6.23
CA ILE A 324 15.26 7.08 5.13
C ILE A 324 16.61 6.59 4.59
N TRP A 325 17.50 6.10 5.45
CA TRP A 325 18.87 5.76 5.09
C TRP A 325 19.14 4.25 4.93
N ASP A 326 18.17 3.41 5.32
CA ASP A 326 18.32 1.96 5.51
C ASP A 326 17.49 1.09 4.58
N ASN A 327 16.75 1.69 3.64
CA ASN A 327 16.06 0.94 2.61
C ASN A 327 16.84 0.96 1.28
N PRO A 328 17.80 0.04 1.06
CA PRO A 328 18.53 -0.03 -0.21
C PRO A 328 17.68 -0.50 -1.39
N ALA A 329 16.44 -0.97 -1.16
CA ALA A 329 15.53 -1.50 -2.20
C ALA A 329 14.29 -0.62 -2.44
N GLY A 330 14.21 0.55 -1.79
CA GLY A 330 13.12 1.50 -1.97
C GLY A 330 13.59 2.74 -2.71
N GLN A 331 12.88 3.15 -3.77
CA GLN A 331 13.17 4.37 -4.55
C GLN A 331 13.28 5.66 -3.70
N GLY A 332 12.77 5.67 -2.46
CA GLY A 332 12.73 6.85 -1.59
C GLY A 332 14.07 7.30 -0.99
N GLY A 333 14.98 6.38 -0.64
CA GLY A 333 16.28 6.74 -0.04
C GLY A 333 17.20 7.45 -1.03
N ASP A 334 17.26 6.92 -2.26
CA ASP A 334 18.01 7.53 -3.36
C ASP A 334 17.37 8.87 -3.77
N GLN A 335 16.03 8.96 -3.85
CA GLN A 335 15.34 10.22 -4.16
C GLN A 335 15.64 11.32 -3.14
N LEU A 336 15.70 11.00 -1.84
CA LEU A 336 16.08 11.98 -0.82
C LEU A 336 17.53 12.41 -0.96
N PHE A 337 18.46 11.46 -1.19
CA PHE A 337 19.87 11.77 -1.40
C PHE A 337 20.07 12.70 -2.61
N TRP A 338 19.40 12.42 -3.73
CA TRP A 338 19.41 13.28 -4.91
C TRP A 338 18.77 14.64 -4.65
N SER A 339 17.72 14.71 -3.84
CA SER A 339 17.08 15.98 -3.45
C SER A 339 17.96 16.82 -2.54
N ILE A 340 18.71 16.18 -1.63
CA ILE A 340 19.74 16.78 -0.79
C ILE A 340 20.87 17.33 -1.65
N GLU A 341 21.45 16.53 -2.55
CA GLU A 341 22.52 16.99 -3.45
C GLU A 341 22.06 18.13 -4.37
N ARG A 342 20.83 18.05 -4.91
CA ARG A 342 20.24 19.12 -5.72
C ARG A 342 20.07 20.41 -4.91
N THR A 343 19.68 20.32 -3.64
CA THR A 343 19.48 21.48 -2.75
C THR A 343 20.82 22.10 -2.37
N LEU A 344 21.83 21.28 -2.03
CA LEU A 344 23.20 21.73 -1.80
C LEU A 344 23.79 22.40 -3.05
N HIS A 345 23.54 21.84 -4.23
CA HIS A 345 23.99 22.41 -5.50
C HIS A 345 23.32 23.76 -5.78
N LYS A 346 21.98 23.86 -5.60
CA LYS A 346 21.24 25.13 -5.74
C LYS A 346 21.75 26.20 -4.77
N ARG A 347 22.01 25.84 -3.51
CA ARG A 347 22.57 26.75 -2.50
C ARG A 347 24.00 27.16 -2.84
N HIS A 348 24.86 26.22 -3.23
CA HIS A 348 26.21 26.54 -3.67
C HIS A 348 26.20 27.49 -4.86
N GLN A 349 25.31 27.28 -5.84
CA GLN A 349 25.10 28.22 -6.95
C GLN A 349 24.56 29.58 -6.48
N ALA A 350 23.65 29.64 -5.51
CA ALA A 350 23.12 30.89 -4.96
C ALA A 350 24.17 31.66 -4.15
N THR A 351 24.97 30.98 -3.33
CA THR A 351 26.12 31.54 -2.60
C THR A 351 27.23 31.97 -3.56
N ILE A 352 27.50 31.20 -4.63
CA ILE A 352 28.39 31.60 -5.71
C ILE A 352 27.83 32.83 -6.41
N ARG A 353 26.54 32.92 -6.73
CA ARG A 353 25.92 34.11 -7.35
C ARG A 353 25.93 35.32 -6.43
N ALA A 354 25.70 35.15 -5.13
CA ALA A 354 25.76 36.21 -4.12
C ALA A 354 27.21 36.65 -3.84
N ARG A 355 28.18 35.73 -3.88
CA ARG A 355 29.61 36.06 -3.82
C ARG A 355 30.11 36.64 -5.14
N HIS A 356 29.61 36.19 -6.29
CA HIS A 356 29.92 36.72 -7.62
C HIS A 356 29.26 38.08 -7.88
N SER A 357 28.11 38.40 -7.27
CA SER A 357 27.59 39.77 -7.28
C SER A 357 28.45 40.72 -6.44
N ILE A 358 29.23 40.17 -5.50
CA ILE A 358 30.25 40.87 -4.71
C ILE A 358 31.65 40.84 -5.40
N TRP A 359 31.91 39.89 -6.31
CA TRP A 359 33.23 39.68 -6.94
C TRP A 359 33.32 39.95 -8.45
N HIS A 360 32.23 40.22 -9.16
CA HIS A 360 32.29 40.69 -10.55
C HIS A 360 32.60 42.18 -10.63
N SER A 361 33.85 42.50 -10.27
CA SER A 361 34.73 43.30 -11.11
C SER A 361 35.85 42.38 -11.62
N THR A 362 35.92 42.18 -12.95
CA THR A 362 37.02 41.58 -13.75
C THR A 362 37.02 40.06 -14.09
N ASN A 363 36.67 39.80 -15.37
CA ASN A 363 37.14 38.87 -16.42
C ASN A 363 37.48 37.37 -16.17
N GLY A 364 36.96 36.55 -17.11
CA GLY A 364 36.84 35.08 -17.04
C GLY A 364 37.97 34.23 -17.65
N LEU A 365 37.84 32.90 -17.49
CA LEU A 365 38.25 31.78 -18.37
C LEU A 365 37.91 30.40 -17.70
N PRO A 366 38.05 29.22 -18.36
CA PRO A 366 36.97 28.25 -18.59
C PRO A 366 36.94 27.02 -17.66
N LEU A 367 35.81 26.30 -17.71
CA LEU A 367 35.51 25.05 -17.00
C LEU A 367 36.36 23.87 -17.51
N ASP A 368 37.12 23.25 -16.60
CA ASP A 368 37.85 21.99 -16.78
C ASP A 368 36.94 20.80 -16.40
N THR A 369 36.54 20.01 -17.39
CA THR A 369 35.75 18.78 -17.19
C THR A 369 36.67 17.60 -16.91
N ARG A 370 36.92 17.32 -15.63
CA ARG A 370 37.43 16.01 -15.17
C ARG A 370 36.43 15.39 -14.20
N ALA A 371 35.47 14.65 -14.74
CA ALA A 371 34.69 13.69 -13.96
C ALA A 371 35.60 12.50 -13.62
N ALA A 372 35.65 12.13 -12.34
CA ALA A 372 36.38 10.95 -11.87
C ALA A 372 35.74 9.66 -12.44
N PRO A 373 36.51 8.62 -12.77
CA PRO A 373 35.96 7.40 -13.37
C PRO A 373 35.07 6.65 -12.37
N LEU A 374 33.85 6.29 -12.79
CA LEU A 374 32.84 5.52 -12.05
C LEU A 374 33.24 4.07 -11.68
N HIS A 375 34.46 3.64 -12.02
CA HIS A 375 34.96 2.28 -11.78
C HIS A 375 35.10 1.90 -10.29
N THR A 376 34.99 2.84 -9.36
CA THR A 376 35.22 2.60 -7.92
C THR A 376 33.98 2.22 -7.11
N LEU A 377 32.76 2.26 -7.68
CA LEU A 377 31.52 2.11 -6.89
C LEU A 377 30.79 0.75 -7.03
N LEU A 378 31.19 -0.14 -7.95
CA LEU A 378 30.56 -1.47 -8.09
C LEU A 378 31.62 -2.57 -8.33
N PRO A 379 32.03 -3.33 -7.28
CA PRO A 379 32.99 -4.43 -7.42
C PRO A 379 32.58 -5.51 -8.43
N ASN A 380 31.28 -5.65 -8.69
CA ASN A 380 30.70 -6.67 -9.57
C ASN A 380 30.74 -6.32 -11.07
N PHE A 381 31.14 -5.09 -11.45
CA PHE A 381 31.23 -4.71 -12.88
C PHE A 381 32.35 -5.45 -13.63
N SER A 382 33.37 -5.91 -12.89
CA SER A 382 34.50 -6.68 -13.45
C SER A 382 34.08 -8.05 -14.01
N LEU A 383 33.06 -8.69 -13.41
CA LEU A 383 32.46 -9.93 -13.91
C LEU A 383 31.57 -9.63 -15.11
N PHE A 384 30.86 -8.51 -15.12
CA PHE A 384 30.02 -8.13 -16.24
C PHE A 384 30.86 -7.96 -17.53
N ASN A 385 32.06 -7.39 -17.44
CA ASN A 385 33.00 -7.26 -18.56
C ASN A 385 33.51 -8.60 -19.13
N GLN A 386 33.27 -9.73 -18.46
CA GLN A 386 33.63 -11.07 -18.95
C GLN A 386 32.53 -11.68 -19.82
N PHE A 387 31.31 -11.14 -19.84
CA PHE A 387 30.27 -11.60 -20.74
C PHE A 387 30.61 -11.27 -22.20
N PRO A 388 30.21 -12.14 -23.16
CA PRO A 388 30.27 -11.82 -24.57
C PRO A 388 29.60 -10.47 -24.86
N GLU A 389 30.16 -9.72 -25.81
CA GLU A 389 29.70 -8.38 -26.18
C GLU A 389 28.18 -8.33 -26.41
N ASP A 390 27.63 -9.32 -27.12
CA ASP A 390 26.21 -9.42 -27.43
C ASP A 390 25.31 -9.52 -26.19
N ILE A 391 25.76 -10.21 -25.14
CA ILE A 391 25.02 -10.37 -23.88
C ILE A 391 25.08 -9.07 -23.08
N ARG A 392 26.27 -8.46 -23.01
CA ARG A 392 26.45 -7.15 -22.34
C ARG A 392 25.56 -6.09 -22.99
N ARG A 393 25.58 -6.07 -24.32
CA ARG A 393 24.72 -5.22 -25.15
C ARG A 393 23.25 -5.48 -24.85
N LEU A 394 22.78 -6.72 -24.94
CA LEU A 394 21.37 -7.08 -24.68
C LEU A 394 20.89 -6.62 -23.29
N VAL A 395 21.72 -6.78 -22.25
CA VAL A 395 21.38 -6.33 -20.89
C VAL A 395 21.19 -4.81 -20.83
N PHE A 396 22.08 -4.03 -21.45
CA PHE A 396 21.95 -2.58 -21.47
C PHE A 396 20.80 -2.09 -22.35
N GLU A 397 20.57 -2.74 -23.49
CA GLU A 397 19.42 -2.44 -24.35
C GLU A 397 18.11 -2.73 -23.61
N THR A 398 18.01 -3.87 -22.90
CA THR A 398 16.85 -4.25 -22.10
C THR A 398 16.65 -3.31 -20.90
N ALA A 399 17.72 -2.93 -20.21
CA ALA A 399 17.66 -1.97 -19.10
C ALA A 399 17.20 -0.58 -19.56
N PHE A 400 17.65 -0.15 -20.75
CA PHE A 400 17.18 1.08 -21.37
C PHE A 400 15.70 1.00 -21.75
N GLU A 401 15.26 -0.11 -22.36
CA GLU A 401 13.85 -0.32 -22.71
C GLU A 401 12.93 -0.39 -21.48
N ALA A 402 13.41 -0.95 -20.38
CA ALA A 402 12.68 -1.00 -19.11
C ALA A 402 12.59 0.37 -18.41
N SER A 403 13.56 1.27 -18.63
CA SER A 403 13.53 2.61 -18.02
C SER A 403 14.37 3.63 -18.82
N GLN A 404 13.72 4.33 -19.76
CA GLN A 404 14.36 5.42 -20.51
C GLN A 404 14.83 6.57 -19.62
N MET A 405 14.27 6.75 -18.41
CA MET A 405 14.71 7.79 -17.47
C MET A 405 16.14 7.59 -16.99
N ASN A 406 16.65 6.35 -17.05
CA ASN A 406 18.03 6.03 -16.70
C ASN A 406 18.98 6.10 -17.89
N ALA A 407 18.52 6.51 -19.08
CA ALA A 407 19.32 6.57 -20.31
C ALA A 407 20.68 7.26 -20.13
N ASN A 408 20.67 8.45 -19.50
CA ASN A 408 21.89 9.20 -19.23
C ASN A 408 22.82 8.47 -18.25
N GLN A 409 22.27 7.73 -17.30
CA GLN A 409 23.06 6.96 -16.33
C GLN A 409 23.71 5.75 -17.01
N LEU A 410 22.97 5.05 -17.89
CA LEU A 410 23.48 3.91 -18.66
C LEU A 410 24.57 4.37 -19.65
N ALA A 411 24.37 5.52 -20.30
CA ALA A 411 25.33 6.14 -21.22
C ALA A 411 26.66 6.53 -20.54
N LEU A 412 26.65 6.82 -19.24
CA LEU A 412 27.85 7.22 -18.47
C LEU A 412 28.69 6.04 -17.98
N VAL A 413 28.23 4.79 -18.15
CA VAL A 413 28.91 3.60 -17.64
C VAL A 413 30.27 3.39 -18.30
N SER A 414 30.33 3.44 -19.63
CA SER A 414 31.56 3.30 -20.42
C SER A 414 31.34 3.82 -21.84
N GLN A 415 32.43 4.06 -22.59
CA GLN A 415 32.33 4.45 -23.99
C GLN A 415 31.73 3.34 -24.88
N GLU A 416 31.94 2.07 -24.51
CA GLU A 416 31.37 0.90 -25.17
C GLU A 416 29.84 0.84 -24.93
N THR A 417 29.41 1.01 -23.67
CA THR A 417 27.99 1.10 -23.30
C THR A 417 27.31 2.28 -23.96
N LEU A 418 27.98 3.44 -24.00
CA LEU A 418 27.50 4.60 -24.74
C LEU A 418 27.26 4.22 -26.20
N SER A 419 28.18 3.52 -26.87
CA SER A 419 27.98 3.11 -28.26
C SER A 419 26.80 2.15 -28.50
N TRP A 420 26.37 1.41 -27.47
CA TRP A 420 25.18 0.54 -27.53
C TRP A 420 23.88 1.28 -27.21
N VAL A 421 23.90 2.16 -26.20
CA VAL A 421 22.72 2.87 -25.71
C VAL A 421 22.43 4.13 -26.52
N GLU A 422 23.46 4.78 -27.06
CA GLU A 422 23.35 6.01 -27.87
C GLU A 422 22.40 5.83 -29.06
N PRO A 423 22.47 4.76 -29.87
CA PRO A 423 21.46 4.49 -30.90
C PRO A 423 20.03 4.37 -30.35
N LEU A 424 19.87 3.82 -29.15
CA LEU A 424 18.56 3.65 -28.51
C LEU A 424 17.99 4.96 -27.96
N ILE A 425 18.86 5.86 -27.46
CA ILE A 425 18.47 7.22 -27.03
C ILE A 425 17.82 7.97 -28.20
N TYR A 426 18.43 7.88 -29.38
CA TYR A 426 17.88 8.54 -30.57
C TYR A 426 16.77 7.76 -31.25
N ARG A 427 16.60 6.47 -30.94
CA ARG A 427 15.61 5.61 -31.59
C ARG A 427 14.19 6.13 -31.44
N ARG A 428 13.84 6.70 -30.28
CA ARG A 428 12.52 7.30 -30.02
C ARG A 428 12.69 8.71 -29.49
N ILE A 429 12.19 9.69 -30.23
CA ILE A 429 12.26 11.10 -29.86
C ILE A 429 10.86 11.65 -29.74
N ALA A 430 10.52 12.21 -28.58
CA ALA A 430 9.26 12.90 -28.34
C ALA A 430 9.54 14.35 -27.92
N LEU A 431 9.11 15.29 -28.74
CA LEU A 431 9.32 16.72 -28.54
C LEU A 431 7.94 17.37 -28.41
N ARG A 432 7.62 17.85 -27.21
CA ARG A 432 6.27 18.33 -26.85
C ARG A 432 6.17 19.83 -26.59
N HIS A 433 7.29 20.54 -26.68
CA HIS A 433 7.35 21.96 -26.38
C HIS A 433 8.47 22.58 -27.20
N ALA A 434 8.30 23.85 -27.58
CA ALA A 434 9.34 24.68 -28.18
C ALA A 434 10.68 24.59 -27.43
N SER A 435 10.64 24.65 -26.09
CA SER A 435 11.85 24.61 -25.27
C SER A 435 12.60 23.27 -25.34
N SER A 436 11.88 22.15 -25.42
CA SER A 436 12.46 20.81 -25.60
C SER A 436 13.09 20.67 -26.98
N SER A 437 12.44 21.18 -28.04
CA SER A 437 13.00 21.19 -29.39
C SER A 437 14.20 22.11 -29.53
N GLN A 438 14.18 23.30 -28.92
CA GLN A 438 15.34 24.19 -28.92
C GLN A 438 16.53 23.53 -28.23
N ARG A 439 16.30 22.87 -27.08
CA ARG A 439 17.37 22.12 -26.39
C ARG A 439 17.87 20.95 -27.23
N PHE A 440 16.96 20.20 -27.84
CA PHE A 440 17.30 19.09 -28.72
C PHE A 440 18.09 19.57 -29.95
N MET A 441 17.67 20.65 -30.61
CA MET A 441 18.38 21.21 -31.76
C MET A 441 19.71 21.85 -31.38
N SER A 442 19.79 22.53 -30.23
CA SER A 442 21.05 23.03 -29.68
C SER A 442 22.01 21.88 -29.40
N PHE A 443 21.50 20.79 -28.83
CA PHE A 443 22.25 19.56 -28.64
C PHE A 443 22.72 18.99 -30.00
N MET A 444 21.82 18.73 -30.94
CA MET A 444 22.15 18.24 -32.30
C MET A 444 23.17 19.12 -33.03
N ASN A 445 23.08 20.44 -32.87
CA ASN A 445 24.08 21.37 -33.38
C ASN A 445 25.43 21.16 -32.68
N THR A 446 25.45 21.07 -31.36
CA THR A 446 26.67 20.89 -30.56
C THR A 446 27.40 19.58 -30.91
N ILE A 447 26.69 18.45 -30.99
CA ILE A 447 27.30 17.17 -31.39
C ILE A 447 27.75 17.16 -32.86
N SER A 448 27.06 17.87 -33.75
CA SER A 448 27.47 17.97 -35.17
C SER A 448 28.77 18.76 -35.39
N HIS A 449 29.11 19.71 -34.52
CA HIS A 449 30.38 20.45 -34.61
C HIS A 449 31.59 19.59 -34.19
N GLY A 450 31.36 18.48 -33.48
CA GLY A 450 32.39 17.71 -32.81
C GLY A 450 33.07 16.61 -33.65
N ARG A 451 32.34 15.92 -34.55
CA ARG A 451 32.92 14.86 -35.41
C ARG A 451 32.01 14.22 -36.48
N ASN A 452 30.71 14.55 -36.60
CA ASN A 452 29.80 13.87 -37.56
C ASN A 452 28.72 14.79 -38.13
N ASP A 453 28.29 14.50 -39.37
CA ASP A 453 27.13 15.11 -40.03
C ASP A 453 25.83 14.81 -39.26
N LYS A 454 24.93 15.79 -39.12
CA LYS A 454 23.61 15.64 -38.47
C LYS A 454 22.80 14.47 -39.05
N SER A 455 23.07 14.13 -40.31
CA SER A 455 22.47 13.00 -41.02
C SER A 455 22.67 11.65 -40.30
N VAL A 456 23.80 11.44 -39.63
CA VAL A 456 24.09 10.17 -38.93
C VAL A 456 23.11 9.96 -37.79
N TYR A 457 22.96 10.95 -36.91
CA TYR A 457 22.06 10.87 -35.76
C TYR A 457 20.59 10.88 -36.17
N ALA A 458 20.23 11.69 -37.17
CA ALA A 458 18.87 11.69 -37.70
C ALA A 458 18.48 10.33 -38.30
N SER A 459 19.44 9.60 -38.88
CA SER A 459 19.19 8.24 -39.39
C SER A 459 18.96 7.18 -38.30
N LEU A 460 19.27 7.47 -37.03
CA LEU A 460 19.00 6.56 -35.91
C LEU A 460 17.57 6.67 -35.39
N ILE A 461 16.86 7.75 -35.74
CA ILE A 461 15.49 8.00 -35.29
C ILE A 461 14.54 7.06 -36.02
N GLN A 462 13.89 6.17 -35.27
CA GLN A 462 12.89 5.23 -35.77
C GLN A 462 11.46 5.61 -35.36
N SER A 463 11.31 6.29 -34.23
CA SER A 463 10.04 6.86 -33.79
C SER A 463 10.23 8.34 -33.49
N LEU A 464 9.46 9.19 -34.15
CA LEU A 464 9.51 10.63 -33.99
C LEU A 464 8.11 11.13 -33.66
N SER A 465 7.98 11.78 -32.51
CA SER A 465 6.79 12.51 -32.14
C SER A 465 7.10 13.97 -31.89
N VAL A 466 6.30 14.82 -32.51
CA VAL A 466 6.51 16.26 -32.50
C VAL A 466 5.15 16.92 -32.34
N ASP A 467 4.97 17.72 -31.30
CA ASP A 467 3.82 18.62 -31.24
C ASP A 467 3.98 19.76 -32.24
N ALA A 468 3.00 20.67 -32.28
CA ALA A 468 3.10 21.84 -33.12
C ALA A 468 4.40 22.60 -32.75
N ASP A 469 4.44 23.29 -31.61
CA ASP A 469 5.55 24.15 -31.18
C ASP A 469 6.96 23.55 -31.37
N ALA A 470 7.13 22.25 -31.15
CA ALA A 470 8.39 21.55 -31.38
C ALA A 470 8.84 21.54 -32.85
N LEU A 471 7.93 21.36 -33.80
CA LEU A 471 8.23 21.24 -35.23
C LEU A 471 8.73 22.56 -35.81
N GLU A 472 8.22 23.70 -35.32
CA GLU A 472 8.68 25.06 -35.70
C GLU A 472 10.20 25.20 -35.52
N HIS A 473 10.70 24.59 -34.45
CA HIS A 473 12.10 24.69 -34.04
C HIS A 473 13.00 23.64 -34.69
N LEU A 474 12.46 22.46 -35.04
CA LEU A 474 13.20 21.44 -35.79
C LEU A 474 13.47 21.90 -37.23
N GLY A 475 12.48 22.53 -37.86
CA GLY A 475 12.50 22.94 -39.26
C GLY A 475 12.49 21.77 -40.26
N PHE A 476 12.09 22.07 -41.50
CA PHE A 476 12.04 21.11 -42.62
C PHE A 476 13.39 20.39 -42.83
N GLY A 477 14.48 21.14 -42.67
CA GLY A 477 15.83 20.63 -42.87
C GLY A 477 16.15 19.43 -41.99
N PHE A 478 15.73 19.43 -40.72
CA PHE A 478 16.01 18.31 -39.82
C PHE A 478 15.19 17.07 -40.18
N LEU A 479 13.89 17.22 -40.46
CA LEU A 479 13.02 16.09 -40.82
C LEU A 479 13.49 15.37 -42.09
N SER A 480 14.03 16.11 -43.06
CA SER A 480 14.60 15.53 -44.30
C SER A 480 15.80 14.60 -44.04
N LEU A 481 16.46 14.73 -42.89
CA LEU A 481 17.55 13.86 -42.46
C LEU A 481 17.06 12.57 -41.78
N CYS A 482 15.82 12.55 -41.28
CA CYS A 482 15.23 11.44 -40.52
C CYS A 482 14.69 10.32 -41.43
N ARG A 483 15.50 9.79 -42.35
CA ARG A 483 15.03 8.86 -43.41
C ARG A 483 14.53 7.49 -42.92
N ASN A 484 14.88 7.10 -41.69
CA ASN A 484 14.59 5.78 -41.12
C ASN A 484 13.45 5.80 -40.09
N VAL A 485 12.67 6.88 -40.03
CA VAL A 485 11.50 6.96 -39.15
C VAL A 485 10.46 5.95 -39.61
N LEU A 486 10.16 4.97 -38.76
CA LEU A 486 9.14 3.95 -38.93
C LEU A 486 7.82 4.37 -38.29
N SER A 487 7.87 5.18 -37.23
CA SER A 487 6.69 5.71 -36.54
C SER A 487 6.77 7.22 -36.47
N PHE A 488 5.81 7.92 -37.06
CA PHE A 488 5.71 9.37 -37.00
C PHE A 488 4.39 9.76 -36.33
N SER A 489 4.47 10.60 -35.30
CA SER A 489 3.32 11.16 -34.62
C SER A 489 3.41 12.68 -34.55
N GLY A 490 2.28 13.36 -34.72
CA GLY A 490 2.18 14.76 -34.37
C GLY A 490 0.75 15.20 -34.12
N SER A 491 0.64 16.40 -33.55
CA SER A 491 -0.63 17.10 -33.35
C SER A 491 -0.57 18.41 -34.11
N TRP A 492 -1.60 18.69 -34.93
CA TRP A 492 -1.73 19.96 -35.63
C TRP A 492 -3.12 20.53 -35.41
N GLU A 493 -3.21 21.79 -34.98
CA GLU A 493 -4.50 22.40 -34.65
C GLU A 493 -5.40 22.64 -35.87
N LYS A 494 -4.83 22.99 -37.04
CA LYS A 494 -5.59 23.21 -38.27
C LYS A 494 -4.70 23.26 -39.52
N LEU A 495 -5.08 22.53 -40.57
CA LEU A 495 -4.46 22.68 -41.90
C LEU A 495 -4.73 24.10 -42.45
N GLY A 496 -3.71 24.80 -42.96
CA GLY A 496 -3.85 26.16 -43.48
C GLY A 496 -3.69 27.29 -42.45
N SER A 497 -3.53 26.98 -41.15
CA SER A 497 -3.19 28.02 -40.16
C SER A 497 -1.75 28.52 -40.32
N HIS A 498 -0.90 27.76 -41.00
CA HIS A 498 0.54 27.93 -40.92
C HIS A 498 1.25 27.35 -42.16
N LEU A 499 1.55 28.20 -43.15
CA LEU A 499 2.01 27.80 -44.51
C LEU A 499 3.24 26.86 -44.54
N GLN A 500 4.21 27.07 -43.64
CA GLN A 500 5.41 26.22 -43.56
C GLN A 500 5.09 24.79 -43.08
N TRP A 501 4.01 24.65 -42.31
CA TRP A 501 3.60 23.40 -41.67
C TRP A 501 2.83 22.52 -42.62
N ASP A 502 1.95 23.15 -43.40
CA ASP A 502 1.29 22.51 -44.51
C ASP A 502 2.34 21.91 -45.45
N GLN A 503 3.42 22.64 -45.77
CA GLN A 503 4.51 22.12 -46.61
C GLN A 503 5.20 20.89 -46.00
N VAL A 504 5.50 20.89 -44.70
CA VAL A 504 6.13 19.74 -44.02
C VAL A 504 5.18 18.54 -44.04
N LEU A 505 3.92 18.74 -43.65
CA LEU A 505 2.90 17.69 -43.64
C LEU A 505 2.66 17.13 -45.05
N TRP A 506 2.54 18.00 -46.07
CA TRP A 506 2.42 17.57 -47.46
C TRP A 506 3.63 16.76 -47.92
N SER A 507 4.83 17.15 -47.51
CA SER A 507 6.05 16.42 -47.87
C SER A 507 6.12 15.05 -47.17
N VAL A 508 5.65 14.95 -45.93
CA VAL A 508 5.50 13.66 -45.24
C VAL A 508 4.44 12.80 -45.94
N LEU A 509 3.26 13.36 -46.23
CA LEU A 509 2.17 12.64 -46.89
C LEU A 509 2.53 12.15 -48.30
N ASN A 510 3.25 12.97 -49.07
CA ASN A 510 3.77 12.59 -50.39
C ASN A 510 4.94 11.59 -50.33
N GLY A 511 5.44 11.27 -49.13
CA GLY A 511 6.60 10.40 -48.95
C GLY A 511 7.92 11.04 -49.38
N GLU A 512 7.94 12.36 -49.60
CA GLU A 512 9.16 13.12 -49.88
C GLU A 512 10.08 13.16 -48.65
N ILE A 513 9.47 13.16 -47.45
CA ILE A 513 10.16 13.10 -46.15
C ILE A 513 9.58 11.94 -45.35
N LEU A 514 10.46 11.23 -44.63
CA LEU A 514 10.13 9.99 -43.89
C LEU A 514 9.54 8.86 -44.77
N PRO A 515 10.17 8.48 -45.90
CA PRO A 515 9.63 7.49 -46.83
C PRO A 515 9.48 6.07 -46.25
N GLN A 516 10.10 5.78 -45.09
CA GLN A 516 10.03 4.49 -44.41
C GLN A 516 8.93 4.39 -43.36
N THR A 517 8.11 5.43 -43.20
CA THR A 517 7.06 5.44 -42.17
C THR A 517 6.09 4.28 -42.40
N GLN A 518 5.90 3.49 -41.35
CA GLN A 518 4.96 2.37 -41.27
C GLN A 518 3.83 2.64 -40.27
N MET A 519 4.03 3.56 -39.33
CA MET A 519 3.02 3.99 -38.36
C MET A 519 2.89 5.50 -38.45
N LEU A 520 1.68 5.99 -38.72
CA LEU A 520 1.40 7.42 -38.83
C LEU A 520 0.29 7.78 -37.85
N SER A 521 0.56 8.71 -36.94
CA SER A 521 -0.42 9.23 -35.98
C SER A 521 -0.57 10.74 -36.13
N LEU A 522 -1.70 11.18 -36.67
CA LEU A 522 -2.03 12.59 -36.91
C LEU A 522 -3.23 12.97 -36.04
N GLN A 523 -2.96 13.67 -34.94
CA GLN A 523 -4.01 14.15 -34.05
C GLN A 523 -4.49 15.53 -34.49
N ASP A 524 -5.79 15.73 -34.46
CA ASP A 524 -6.48 17.01 -34.73
C ASP A 524 -6.34 17.55 -36.16
N VAL A 525 -5.75 16.77 -37.08
CA VAL A 525 -5.56 17.16 -38.47
C VAL A 525 -6.68 16.63 -39.35
N ILE A 526 -7.42 17.54 -39.97
CA ILE A 526 -8.37 17.18 -41.02
C ILE A 526 -7.63 17.20 -42.35
N ILE A 527 -7.33 16.02 -42.90
CA ILE A 527 -6.74 15.88 -44.23
C ILE A 527 -7.79 15.31 -45.18
N PRO A 528 -8.23 16.09 -46.19
CA PRO A 528 -9.11 15.57 -47.22
C PRO A 528 -8.40 14.46 -48.00
N ASP A 529 -9.12 13.37 -48.26
CA ASP A 529 -8.63 12.23 -49.05
C ASP A 529 -7.30 11.62 -48.55
N ILE A 530 -7.09 11.60 -47.23
CA ILE A 530 -5.83 11.13 -46.59
C ILE A 530 -5.37 9.76 -47.11
N PHE A 531 -6.29 8.87 -47.47
CA PHE A 531 -5.96 7.53 -47.94
C PHE A 531 -5.41 7.48 -49.37
N THR A 532 -5.44 8.61 -50.12
CA THR A 532 -4.90 8.70 -51.48
C THR A 532 -3.41 9.04 -51.50
N TYR A 533 -2.85 9.48 -50.37
CA TYR A 533 -1.45 9.91 -50.30
C TYR A 533 -0.48 8.72 -50.42
N PRO A 534 0.66 8.89 -51.14
CA PRO A 534 1.64 7.83 -51.34
C PRO A 534 2.13 7.14 -50.06
N ILE A 535 2.34 7.90 -48.97
CA ILE A 535 2.81 7.33 -47.70
C ILE A 535 1.85 6.28 -47.15
N CYS A 536 0.54 6.41 -47.37
CA CYS A 536 -0.46 5.49 -46.84
C CYS A 536 -0.29 4.07 -47.40
N GLN A 537 0.29 3.92 -48.60
CA GLN A 537 0.56 2.61 -49.21
C GLN A 537 1.64 1.81 -48.45
N SER A 538 2.51 2.47 -47.67
CA SER A 538 3.52 1.81 -46.83
C SER A 538 3.07 1.56 -45.39
N LEU A 539 1.96 2.15 -44.95
CA LEU A 539 1.53 2.08 -43.56
C LEU A 539 0.97 0.72 -43.16
N THR A 540 1.35 0.28 -41.97
CA THR A 540 0.77 -0.85 -41.24
C THR A 540 -0.16 -0.39 -40.13
N HIS A 541 0.08 0.80 -39.57
CA HIS A 541 -0.76 1.45 -38.56
C HIS A 541 -1.06 2.89 -38.95
N LEU A 542 -2.31 3.29 -38.81
CA LEU A 542 -2.76 4.66 -39.08
C LEU A 542 -3.67 5.12 -37.95
N ASP A 543 -3.32 6.22 -37.29
CA ASP A 543 -4.10 6.85 -36.22
C ASP A 543 -4.42 8.29 -36.65
N ILE A 544 -5.67 8.60 -36.90
CA ILE A 544 -6.07 9.85 -37.56
C ILE A 544 -7.34 10.42 -36.97
N SER A 545 -7.43 11.75 -36.96
CA SER A 545 -8.72 12.43 -36.81
C SER A 545 -9.39 12.57 -38.19
N LEU A 546 -10.64 12.14 -38.32
CA LEU A 546 -11.39 12.28 -39.57
C LEU A 546 -12.47 13.37 -39.46
N ASP A 547 -12.63 14.12 -40.54
CA ASP A 547 -13.82 14.95 -40.77
C ASP A 547 -14.94 14.12 -41.41
N ASN A 548 -16.18 14.60 -41.28
CA ASN A 548 -17.39 13.99 -41.85
C ASN A 548 -17.33 13.83 -43.37
N SER A 549 -16.54 14.66 -44.04
CA SER A 549 -16.38 14.64 -45.49
C SER A 549 -15.41 13.56 -45.98
N ALA A 550 -14.69 12.89 -45.08
CA ALA A 550 -13.66 11.93 -45.47
C ALA A 550 -14.27 10.65 -46.07
N SER A 551 -13.92 10.36 -47.33
CA SER A 551 -14.27 9.10 -47.98
C SER A 551 -13.36 7.96 -47.53
N PHE A 552 -13.94 6.82 -47.13
CA PHE A 552 -13.20 5.59 -46.84
C PHE A 552 -12.79 4.81 -48.09
N GLU A 553 -13.19 5.22 -49.30
CA GLU A 553 -12.95 4.46 -50.53
C GLU A 553 -11.46 4.17 -50.77
N GLY A 554 -10.58 5.12 -50.42
CA GLY A 554 -9.13 4.94 -50.53
C GLY A 554 -8.56 3.88 -49.59
N VAL A 555 -9.21 3.55 -48.47
CA VAL A 555 -8.74 2.55 -47.48
C VAL A 555 -8.62 1.16 -48.09
N LYS A 556 -9.48 0.81 -49.04
CA LYS A 556 -9.43 -0.46 -49.78
C LYS A 556 -8.10 -0.68 -50.50
N THR A 557 -7.46 0.41 -50.93
CA THR A 557 -6.21 0.36 -51.69
C THR A 557 -4.98 0.11 -50.80
N LEU A 558 -5.11 0.29 -49.47
CA LEU A 558 -4.02 0.23 -48.50
C LEU A 558 -3.70 -1.21 -48.10
N SER A 559 -3.14 -1.99 -49.03
CA SER A 559 -2.89 -3.43 -48.89
C SER A 559 -1.96 -3.86 -47.75
N ARG A 560 -1.24 -2.93 -47.11
CA ARG A 560 -0.33 -3.20 -45.98
C ARG A 560 -0.93 -2.84 -44.62
N LEU A 561 -2.07 -2.15 -44.61
CA LEU A 561 -2.66 -1.61 -43.41
C LEU A 561 -3.29 -2.74 -42.58
N LYS A 562 -2.85 -2.85 -41.33
CA LYS A 562 -3.29 -3.86 -40.36
C LYS A 562 -4.17 -3.26 -39.28
N HIS A 563 -3.83 -2.04 -38.84
CA HIS A 563 -4.52 -1.38 -37.74
C HIS A 563 -4.87 0.05 -38.13
N ILE A 564 -6.13 0.42 -37.97
CA ILE A 564 -6.58 1.81 -38.13
C ILE A 564 -7.21 2.24 -36.82
N ARG A 565 -6.85 3.43 -36.35
CA ARG A 565 -7.53 4.15 -35.30
C ARG A 565 -8.08 5.45 -35.88
N VAL A 566 -9.37 5.67 -35.70
CA VAL A 566 -10.07 6.87 -36.18
C VAL A 566 -10.64 7.59 -34.98
N ASP A 567 -10.25 8.85 -34.84
CA ASP A 567 -10.81 9.79 -33.89
C ASP A 567 -11.86 10.66 -34.57
N ALA A 568 -13.13 10.46 -34.20
CA ALA A 568 -14.27 11.15 -34.81
C ALA A 568 -14.81 12.32 -33.97
N THR A 569 -14.10 12.71 -32.91
CA THR A 569 -14.61 13.63 -31.88
C THR A 569 -14.91 15.05 -32.34
N LYS A 570 -14.29 15.51 -33.44
CA LYS A 570 -14.52 16.86 -33.99
C LYS A 570 -15.38 16.87 -35.26
N GLY A 571 -15.62 15.69 -35.83
CA GLY A 571 -16.30 15.52 -37.11
C GLY A 571 -17.80 15.35 -36.93
N LEU A 572 -18.24 14.27 -36.28
CA LEU A 572 -19.62 13.76 -36.40
C LEU A 572 -20.66 14.88 -36.25
N PRO A 573 -21.59 15.04 -37.21
CA PRO A 573 -22.61 16.07 -37.11
C PRO A 573 -23.50 15.65 -35.96
N VAL A 574 -23.28 16.24 -34.79
CA VAL A 574 -24.19 16.07 -33.67
C VAL A 574 -25.45 16.83 -34.04
N ARG A 575 -26.33 16.18 -34.82
CA ARG A 575 -27.74 16.54 -34.89
C ARG A 575 -28.24 16.56 -33.44
N GLU A 576 -29.22 17.41 -33.15
CA GLU A 576 -29.61 17.79 -31.77
C GLU A 576 -30.11 16.62 -30.87
N GLY A 577 -30.06 15.37 -31.34
CA GLY A 577 -30.45 14.17 -30.59
C GLY A 577 -29.42 13.02 -30.67
N PRO A 578 -29.30 12.22 -29.60
CA PRO A 578 -28.35 11.10 -29.53
C PRO A 578 -28.75 9.92 -30.44
N VAL A 579 -30.03 9.79 -30.81
CA VAL A 579 -30.52 8.76 -31.74
C VAL A 579 -29.97 9.00 -33.15
N GLU A 580 -30.05 10.22 -33.63
CA GLU A 580 -29.51 10.63 -34.93
C GLU A 580 -27.99 10.46 -34.96
N ALA A 581 -27.29 10.86 -33.89
CA ALA A 581 -25.84 10.65 -33.77
C ALA A 581 -25.46 9.16 -33.83
N SER A 582 -26.29 8.26 -33.26
CA SER A 582 -26.05 6.82 -33.33
C SER A 582 -26.21 6.26 -34.75
N GLN A 583 -27.15 6.79 -35.53
CA GLN A 583 -27.34 6.40 -36.93
C GLN A 583 -26.18 6.91 -37.79
N ASP A 584 -25.71 8.13 -37.57
CA ASP A 584 -24.56 8.69 -38.28
C ASP A 584 -23.28 7.88 -37.98
N VAL A 585 -23.06 7.48 -36.72
CA VAL A 585 -21.96 6.57 -36.36
C VAL A 585 -22.11 5.18 -37.00
N ARG A 586 -23.34 4.67 -37.12
CA ARG A 586 -23.60 3.40 -37.81
C ARG A 586 -23.22 3.46 -39.27
N GLU A 587 -23.73 4.47 -39.97
CA GLU A 587 -23.48 4.66 -41.39
C GLU A 587 -21.99 4.90 -41.63
N PHE A 588 -21.32 5.63 -40.74
CA PHE A 588 -19.88 5.81 -40.75
C PHE A 588 -19.11 4.48 -40.61
N ILE A 589 -19.41 3.67 -39.58
CA ILE A 589 -18.76 2.37 -39.36
C ILE A 589 -19.05 1.41 -40.51
N GLN A 590 -20.30 1.37 -41.01
CA GLN A 590 -20.67 0.51 -42.14
C GLN A 590 -19.95 0.93 -43.42
N SER A 591 -19.87 2.23 -43.70
CA SER A 591 -19.07 2.77 -44.80
C SER A 591 -17.60 2.40 -44.66
N ALA A 592 -17.02 2.48 -43.46
CA ALA A 592 -15.65 2.06 -43.20
C ALA A 592 -15.45 0.55 -43.42
N VAL A 593 -16.33 -0.29 -42.86
CA VAL A 593 -16.29 -1.76 -42.97
C VAL A 593 -16.37 -2.23 -44.42
N LEU A 594 -17.24 -1.62 -45.23
CA LEU A 594 -17.35 -1.91 -46.67
C LEU A 594 -16.06 -1.59 -47.43
N ASN A 595 -15.16 -0.80 -46.85
CA ASN A 595 -13.89 -0.36 -47.41
C ASN A 595 -12.65 -0.94 -46.72
N PHE A 596 -12.80 -1.85 -45.74
CA PHE A 596 -11.63 -2.46 -45.09
C PHE A 596 -10.83 -3.34 -46.05
N PRO A 597 -9.49 -3.19 -46.11
CA PRO A 597 -8.67 -4.15 -46.82
C PRO A 597 -8.73 -5.50 -46.12
N ILE A 598 -8.48 -6.57 -46.88
CA ILE A 598 -8.46 -7.94 -46.36
C ILE A 598 -7.41 -8.10 -45.27
N THR A 599 -6.33 -7.30 -45.31
CA THR A 599 -5.24 -7.31 -44.34
C THR A 599 -5.56 -6.60 -43.02
N LEU A 600 -6.68 -5.88 -42.93
CA LEU A 600 -7.04 -5.17 -41.71
C LEU A 600 -7.35 -6.19 -40.61
N GLU A 601 -6.60 -6.12 -39.51
CA GLU A 601 -6.75 -6.95 -38.31
C GLU A 601 -7.58 -6.24 -37.25
N SER A 602 -7.51 -4.91 -37.13
CA SER A 602 -8.35 -4.14 -36.21
C SER A 602 -8.68 -2.73 -36.71
N PHE A 603 -9.88 -2.27 -36.40
CA PHE A 603 -10.35 -0.90 -36.59
C PHE A 603 -10.84 -0.35 -35.24
N VAL A 604 -10.11 0.61 -34.68
CA VAL A 604 -10.45 1.26 -33.42
C VAL A 604 -11.16 2.58 -33.72
N PHE A 605 -12.43 2.68 -33.34
CA PHE A 605 -13.21 3.91 -33.49
C PHE A 605 -13.27 4.64 -32.16
N CYS A 606 -12.58 5.77 -32.06
CA CYS A 606 -12.57 6.64 -30.91
C CYS A 606 -13.76 7.58 -30.95
N VAL A 607 -14.70 7.37 -30.03
CA VAL A 607 -15.87 8.23 -29.84
C VAL A 607 -15.65 9.18 -28.67
N ASP A 608 -16.36 10.30 -28.70
CA ASP A 608 -16.41 11.23 -27.58
C ASP A 608 -17.08 10.58 -26.37
N SER A 609 -16.67 10.98 -25.18
CA SER A 609 -17.22 10.42 -23.95
C SER A 609 -18.69 10.78 -23.73
N THR A 610 -19.15 11.93 -24.23
CA THR A 610 -20.58 12.27 -24.26
C THR A 610 -21.36 11.36 -25.18
N PHE A 611 -20.79 10.95 -26.32
CA PHE A 611 -21.41 9.98 -27.21
C PHE A 611 -21.46 8.58 -26.58
N ALA A 612 -20.35 8.11 -26.01
CA ALA A 612 -20.31 6.82 -25.33
C ALA A 612 -21.32 6.77 -24.17
N LEU A 613 -21.41 7.85 -23.40
CA LEU A 613 -22.36 7.98 -22.31
C LEU A 613 -23.81 8.06 -22.81
N ALA A 614 -24.09 8.89 -23.82
CA ALA A 614 -25.43 8.99 -24.41
C ALA A 614 -25.88 7.67 -25.04
N ALA A 615 -24.97 6.95 -25.71
CA ALA A 615 -25.21 5.62 -26.24
C ALA A 615 -25.50 4.60 -25.13
N ALA A 616 -24.74 4.62 -24.05
CA ALA A 616 -24.96 3.74 -22.91
C ALA A 616 -26.29 4.03 -22.22
N ILE A 617 -26.64 5.31 -22.04
CA ILE A 617 -27.92 5.75 -21.48
C ILE A 617 -29.08 5.32 -22.38
N MET A 618 -28.97 5.55 -23.69
CA MET A 618 -30.00 5.14 -24.65
C MET A 618 -30.16 3.62 -24.73
N ASP A 619 -29.09 2.82 -24.72
CA ASP A 619 -29.20 1.35 -24.70
C ASP A 619 -29.89 0.87 -23.42
N CYS A 620 -29.56 1.47 -22.28
CA CYS A 620 -30.24 1.24 -21.01
C CYS A 620 -31.73 1.64 -21.05
N GLU A 621 -32.09 2.78 -21.65
CA GLU A 621 -33.48 3.26 -21.76
C GLU A 621 -34.31 2.48 -22.79
N LEU A 622 -33.72 2.13 -23.94
CA LEU A 622 -34.40 1.44 -25.05
C LEU A 622 -34.60 -0.06 -24.78
N ARG A 623 -33.72 -0.70 -24.00
CA ARG A 623 -33.97 -2.07 -23.48
C ARG A 623 -35.20 -2.12 -22.56
N VAL A 624 -35.53 -0.99 -21.92
CA VAL A 624 -36.70 -0.86 -21.04
C VAL A 624 -37.95 -0.46 -21.82
N LEU A 625 -37.82 0.29 -22.92
CA LEU A 625 -38.92 0.86 -23.69
C LEU A 625 -38.86 0.44 -25.18
N ARG A 626 -39.34 -0.77 -25.48
CA ARG A 626 -39.70 -1.32 -26.82
C ARG A 626 -39.01 -0.70 -28.06
N GLY A 627 -38.03 -1.43 -28.62
CA GLY A 627 -37.77 -1.48 -30.07
C GLY A 627 -36.90 -0.37 -30.69
N GLY A 628 -35.90 0.14 -29.98
CA GLY A 628 -34.94 1.14 -30.50
C GLY A 628 -33.79 0.58 -31.36
N PRO A 629 -33.01 1.46 -32.03
CA PRO A 629 -32.13 1.11 -33.14
C PRO A 629 -30.93 0.22 -32.78
N THR A 630 -30.58 -0.64 -33.75
CA THR A 630 -29.80 -1.87 -33.62
C THR A 630 -28.28 -1.74 -33.62
N ILE A 631 -27.70 -0.54 -33.61
CA ILE A 631 -26.25 -0.40 -33.85
C ILE A 631 -25.37 -1.04 -32.75
N PHE A 632 -25.71 -0.89 -31.47
CA PHE A 632 -24.84 -1.37 -30.38
C PHE A 632 -25.02 -2.85 -30.09
N ASP A 633 -26.24 -3.38 -30.21
CA ASP A 633 -26.49 -4.81 -30.20
C ASP A 633 -25.77 -5.47 -31.40
N ASP A 634 -25.69 -4.81 -32.55
CA ASP A 634 -24.87 -5.28 -33.68
C ASP A 634 -23.36 -5.20 -33.38
N ILE A 635 -22.84 -4.14 -32.76
CA ILE A 635 -21.40 -4.03 -32.44
C ILE A 635 -20.98 -5.04 -31.37
N VAL A 636 -21.80 -5.22 -30.34
CA VAL A 636 -21.49 -6.05 -29.17
C VAL A 636 -21.80 -7.53 -29.43
N ARG A 637 -22.89 -7.85 -30.14
CA ARG A 637 -23.29 -9.23 -30.44
C ARG A 637 -22.76 -9.75 -31.78
N GLY A 638 -21.90 -9.01 -32.47
CA GLY A 638 -21.22 -9.46 -33.69
C GLY A 638 -22.03 -9.31 -34.98
N GLY A 639 -23.02 -8.42 -35.00
CA GLY A 639 -23.66 -7.92 -36.23
C GLY A 639 -22.79 -6.93 -37.02
N ILE A 640 -21.76 -6.33 -36.40
CA ILE A 640 -20.67 -5.62 -37.08
C ILE A 640 -19.43 -6.52 -37.15
N ASP A 641 -18.60 -6.29 -38.16
CA ASP A 641 -17.31 -6.95 -38.33
C ASP A 641 -16.51 -7.00 -37.02
N TYR A 642 -16.08 -8.21 -36.64
CA TYR A 642 -15.38 -8.47 -35.37
C TYR A 642 -14.08 -7.67 -35.18
N ARG A 643 -13.53 -7.11 -36.26
CA ARG A 643 -12.35 -6.25 -36.27
C ARG A 643 -12.63 -4.86 -35.71
N VAL A 644 -13.89 -4.44 -35.61
CA VAL A 644 -14.29 -3.12 -35.09
C VAL A 644 -14.31 -3.13 -33.57
N VAL A 645 -13.55 -2.23 -32.98
CA VAL A 645 -13.46 -1.99 -31.53
C VAL A 645 -13.76 -0.52 -31.25
N LEU A 646 -14.68 -0.25 -30.32
CA LEU A 646 -14.95 1.11 -29.88
C LEU A 646 -14.02 1.48 -28.73
N SER A 647 -13.49 2.70 -28.76
CA SER A 647 -12.71 3.30 -27.67
C SER A 647 -13.29 4.67 -27.33
N CYS A 648 -13.22 5.08 -26.07
CA CYS A 648 -13.86 6.31 -25.57
C CYS A 648 -12.81 7.22 -24.93
N LYS A 649 -12.55 8.42 -25.51
CA LYS A 649 -11.41 9.33 -25.21
C LYS A 649 -11.17 9.72 -23.74
N THR A 650 -12.19 9.73 -22.92
CA THR A 650 -12.05 10.02 -21.50
C THR A 650 -12.92 9.03 -20.76
N SER A 651 -12.64 8.80 -19.47
CA SER A 651 -13.62 8.12 -18.63
C SER A 651 -14.91 8.92 -18.73
N PRO A 652 -16.00 8.37 -19.29
CA PRO A 652 -17.25 9.12 -19.47
C PRO A 652 -17.91 9.51 -18.16
N LEU A 653 -17.32 9.08 -17.04
CA LEU A 653 -17.75 9.30 -15.69
C LEU A 653 -17.12 10.56 -15.07
N SER A 654 -16.04 11.11 -15.65
CA SER A 654 -15.32 12.24 -15.02
C SER A 654 -16.13 13.54 -15.00
N ASN A 655 -17.11 13.68 -15.90
CA ASN A 655 -17.97 14.87 -16.03
C ASN A 655 -19.44 14.58 -15.65
N TRP A 656 -19.74 13.40 -15.07
CA TRP A 656 -21.11 12.98 -14.83
C TRP A 656 -21.57 13.35 -13.41
N SER A 657 -22.43 14.35 -13.28
CA SER A 657 -22.95 14.84 -12.00
C SER A 657 -24.48 14.77 -11.85
N ASP A 658 -25.18 14.09 -12.76
CA ASP A 658 -26.66 14.15 -12.80
C ASP A 658 -27.31 13.10 -11.88
N GLN A 659 -28.10 13.55 -10.90
CA GLN A 659 -28.66 12.76 -9.79
C GLN A 659 -29.90 11.92 -10.18
N ARG A 660 -30.24 11.80 -11.46
CA ARG A 660 -31.53 11.23 -11.92
C ARG A 660 -31.47 9.78 -12.41
N VAL A 661 -30.28 9.18 -12.52
CA VAL A 661 -30.08 7.82 -13.03
C VAL A 661 -30.00 6.83 -11.87
N SER A 662 -30.71 5.70 -11.95
CA SER A 662 -30.68 4.68 -10.89
C SER A 662 -29.33 3.95 -10.86
N GLN A 663 -28.90 3.48 -9.68
CA GLN A 663 -27.64 2.73 -9.54
C GLN A 663 -27.55 1.52 -10.50
N ARG A 664 -28.67 0.87 -10.78
CA ARG A 664 -28.72 -0.22 -11.77
C ARG A 664 -28.37 0.24 -13.18
N GLN A 665 -28.88 1.40 -13.61
CA GLN A 665 -28.52 1.97 -14.90
C GLN A 665 -27.05 2.39 -14.92
N ILE A 666 -26.52 2.88 -13.79
CA ILE A 666 -25.09 3.18 -13.64
C ILE A 666 -24.27 1.89 -13.81
N ASP A 667 -24.63 0.79 -13.13
CA ASP A 667 -23.92 -0.50 -13.24
C ASP A 667 -24.01 -1.09 -14.65
N GLU A 668 -25.17 -1.02 -15.31
CA GLU A 668 -25.35 -1.43 -16.71
C GLU A 668 -24.51 -0.55 -17.66
N ILE A 669 -24.35 0.74 -17.36
CA ILE A 669 -23.45 1.66 -18.07
C ILE A 669 -21.97 1.29 -17.79
N TYR A 670 -21.60 0.90 -16.57
CA TYR A 670 -20.24 0.41 -16.28
C TYR A 670 -19.90 -0.88 -17.03
N ASP A 671 -20.82 -1.85 -17.07
CA ASP A 671 -20.64 -3.09 -17.82
C ASP A 671 -20.51 -2.83 -19.32
N PHE A 672 -21.25 -1.84 -19.84
CA PHE A 672 -21.10 -1.36 -21.20
C PHE A 672 -19.72 -0.74 -21.45
N LEU A 673 -19.27 0.15 -20.55
CA LEU A 673 -17.96 0.80 -20.66
C LEU A 673 -16.79 -0.19 -20.54
N ASN A 674 -16.94 -1.25 -19.76
CA ASN A 674 -15.95 -2.32 -19.61
C ASN A 674 -15.80 -3.18 -20.89
N GLN A 675 -16.79 -3.15 -21.80
CA GLN A 675 -16.72 -3.82 -23.10
C GLN A 675 -16.13 -2.92 -24.20
N MET A 676 -16.03 -1.61 -23.96
CA MET A 676 -15.23 -0.70 -24.76
C MET A 676 -13.77 -0.79 -24.32
N VAL A 677 -12.82 -0.50 -25.21
CA VAL A 677 -11.42 -0.29 -24.77
C VAL A 677 -11.38 1.08 -24.09
N PRO A 678 -11.19 1.15 -22.76
CA PRO A 678 -11.10 2.44 -22.07
C PRO A 678 -9.93 3.21 -22.68
N TYR A 679 -10.17 4.46 -23.08
CA TYR A 679 -9.06 5.35 -23.36
C TYR A 679 -8.45 5.71 -22.02
N CYS A 680 -7.24 5.23 -21.78
CA CYS A 680 -6.39 5.79 -20.75
C CYS A 680 -5.51 6.83 -21.45
N PRO A 681 -5.56 8.11 -21.07
CA PRO A 681 -4.64 9.13 -21.60
C PRO A 681 -3.17 8.74 -21.43
N SER A 682 -2.86 7.92 -20.41
CA SER A 682 -1.53 7.35 -20.16
C SER A 682 -1.15 6.17 -21.06
N LEU A 683 -2.06 5.63 -21.90
CA LEU A 683 -1.75 4.59 -22.90
C LEU A 683 -1.22 5.16 -24.22
N LEU A 684 -1.29 6.48 -24.40
CA LEU A 684 -0.59 7.19 -25.46
C LEU A 684 0.52 8.02 -24.83
N PRO A 685 1.66 8.20 -25.51
CA PRO A 685 2.72 9.00 -24.91
C PRO A 685 2.26 10.43 -24.59
N TRP A 686 1.32 11.03 -25.33
CA TRP A 686 1.15 12.49 -25.40
C TRP A 686 0.17 13.15 -24.40
N ASP A 687 -0.77 12.42 -23.79
CA ASP A 687 -1.96 13.02 -23.14
C ASP A 687 -1.89 13.04 -21.60
N THR A 688 -0.77 13.51 -21.04
CA THR A 688 -0.65 13.79 -19.61
C THR A 688 -0.38 15.27 -19.39
N GLY A 689 -1.41 16.01 -18.95
CA GLY A 689 -1.20 17.34 -18.37
C GLY A 689 -0.27 17.22 -17.16
N ASP A 690 0.90 17.86 -17.25
CA ASP A 690 1.97 18.20 -16.27
C ASP A 690 2.32 17.27 -15.09
N SER A 691 1.61 16.17 -14.84
CA SER A 691 1.66 15.46 -13.56
C SER A 691 1.91 13.95 -13.67
N CYS A 692 2.06 13.40 -14.88
CA CYS A 692 2.38 11.98 -15.07
C CYS A 692 3.46 11.83 -16.15
N VAL A 693 4.73 11.91 -15.73
CA VAL A 693 5.88 11.55 -16.55
C VAL A 693 6.28 10.11 -16.21
N GLY A 694 6.16 9.21 -17.20
CA GLY A 694 7.03 8.03 -17.27
C GLY A 694 6.35 6.68 -17.11
N ASP A 695 5.80 6.14 -18.20
CA ASP A 695 6.04 4.73 -18.56
C ASP A 695 5.76 4.50 -20.07
N PRO A 696 6.80 4.45 -20.93
CA PRO A 696 6.65 4.11 -22.36
C PRO A 696 6.42 2.61 -22.62
N GLY A 697 6.45 1.74 -21.60
CA GLY A 697 6.08 0.32 -21.71
C GLY A 697 4.62 0.08 -22.10
N ILE A 698 3.81 1.13 -22.08
CA ILE A 698 2.37 1.10 -22.29
C ILE A 698 1.96 1.13 -23.79
N GLU A 699 2.86 1.54 -24.70
CA GLU A 699 2.59 1.69 -26.15
C GLU A 699 2.13 0.37 -26.83
N PHE A 700 2.50 -0.78 -26.26
CA PHE A 700 2.11 -2.12 -26.76
C PHE A 700 0.85 -2.71 -26.09
N ASP A 701 0.38 -2.14 -24.98
CA ASP A 701 -0.64 -2.75 -24.13
C ASP A 701 -2.07 -2.59 -24.70
N TRP A 702 -2.33 -1.50 -25.43
CA TRP A 702 -3.65 -1.28 -26.05
C TRP A 702 -3.88 -2.24 -27.23
N LEU A 703 -2.86 -2.53 -28.04
CA LEU A 703 -2.99 -3.44 -29.17
C LEU A 703 -3.20 -4.88 -28.68
N ASP A 704 -2.53 -5.28 -27.61
CA ASP A 704 -2.75 -6.56 -26.96
C ASP A 704 -4.13 -6.65 -26.31
N THR A 705 -4.64 -5.55 -25.75
CA THR A 705 -6.03 -5.44 -25.27
C THR A 705 -7.03 -5.57 -26.42
N VAL A 706 -6.84 -4.86 -27.53
CA VAL A 706 -7.66 -4.97 -28.74
C VAL A 706 -7.64 -6.39 -29.29
N LYS A 707 -6.46 -7.02 -29.37
CA LYS A 707 -6.31 -8.41 -29.80
C LYS A 707 -6.98 -9.39 -28.83
N ALA A 708 -6.93 -9.12 -27.52
CA ALA A 708 -7.60 -9.94 -26.52
C ALA A 708 -9.13 -9.88 -26.66
N ILE A 709 -9.70 -8.69 -26.88
CA ILE A 709 -11.12 -8.49 -27.15
C ILE A 709 -11.53 -9.20 -28.44
N ILE A 710 -10.75 -9.05 -29.51
CA ILE A 710 -10.99 -9.75 -30.78
C ILE A 710 -10.93 -11.27 -30.60
N ARG A 711 -9.94 -11.79 -29.85
CA ARG A 711 -9.84 -13.23 -29.53
C ARG A 711 -11.01 -13.71 -28.67
N GLN A 712 -11.44 -12.92 -27.70
CA GLN A 712 -12.59 -13.23 -26.86
C GLN A 712 -13.86 -13.35 -27.70
N ARG A 713 -14.11 -12.40 -28.60
CA ARG A 713 -15.23 -12.43 -29.57
C ARG A 713 -15.14 -13.63 -30.53
N LYS A 714 -13.92 -14.07 -30.87
CA LYS A 714 -13.68 -15.24 -31.73
C LYS A 714 -13.90 -16.59 -31.02
N ASN A 715 -13.83 -16.66 -29.68
CA ASN A 715 -13.71 -17.91 -28.91
C ASN A 715 -14.94 -18.30 -28.04
N VAL A 716 -16.12 -17.70 -28.21
CA VAL A 716 -17.31 -17.93 -27.35
C VAL A 716 -18.00 -19.29 -27.59
N SER A 717 -17.30 -20.44 -27.61
CA SER A 717 -17.96 -21.75 -27.88
C SER A 717 -17.65 -22.97 -26.99
N HIS A 718 -16.92 -22.89 -25.86
CA HIS A 718 -16.78 -24.06 -24.95
C HIS A 718 -16.87 -23.70 -23.44
N SER A 719 -17.91 -24.17 -22.73
CA SER A 719 -18.18 -23.87 -21.31
C SER A 719 -17.77 -24.98 -20.32
N LEU A 720 -17.23 -24.61 -19.15
CA LEU A 720 -16.99 -25.51 -17.99
C LEU A 720 -18.28 -26.13 -17.42
N ALA A 721 -18.20 -27.36 -16.89
CA ALA A 721 -19.31 -28.04 -16.23
C ALA A 721 -19.85 -27.26 -15.01
N THR A 722 -21.17 -27.25 -14.83
CA THR A 722 -21.90 -26.51 -13.79
C THR A 722 -21.42 -26.78 -12.38
N ASP A 723 -21.20 -28.05 -12.00
CA ASP A 723 -20.81 -28.39 -10.61
C ASP A 723 -19.41 -27.87 -10.26
N VAL A 724 -18.49 -27.87 -11.23
CA VAL A 724 -17.14 -27.31 -11.06
C VAL A 724 -17.22 -25.80 -10.92
N ARG A 725 -18.04 -25.13 -11.74
CA ARG A 725 -18.28 -23.68 -11.61
C ARG A 725 -18.84 -23.36 -10.21
N ARG A 726 -19.85 -24.09 -9.75
CA ARG A 726 -20.44 -23.93 -8.43
C ARG A 726 -19.42 -24.06 -7.31
N LEU A 727 -18.65 -25.15 -7.30
CA LEU A 727 -17.64 -25.39 -6.27
C LEU A 727 -16.59 -24.27 -6.24
N ILE A 728 -16.14 -23.79 -7.39
CA ILE A 728 -15.19 -22.66 -7.48
C ILE A 728 -15.78 -21.41 -6.82
N PHE A 729 -17.04 -21.07 -7.10
CA PHE A 729 -17.68 -19.89 -6.53
C PHE A 729 -17.93 -20.04 -5.02
N GLU A 730 -18.34 -21.22 -4.54
CA GLU A 730 -18.53 -21.48 -3.11
C GLU A 730 -17.18 -21.41 -2.34
N MET A 731 -16.10 -21.99 -2.89
CA MET A 731 -14.76 -21.85 -2.30
C MET A 731 -14.25 -20.40 -2.33
N ALA A 732 -14.53 -19.65 -3.40
CA ALA A 732 -14.18 -18.23 -3.48
C ALA A 732 -14.93 -17.40 -2.43
N PHE A 733 -16.20 -17.74 -2.16
CA PHE A 733 -16.99 -17.14 -1.09
C PHE A 733 -16.36 -17.42 0.29
N GLU A 734 -15.99 -18.67 0.57
CA GLU A 734 -15.37 -19.06 1.84
C GLU A 734 -14.00 -18.37 2.05
N ALA A 735 -13.21 -18.25 0.98
CA ALA A 735 -11.92 -17.56 1.02
C ALA A 735 -12.06 -16.04 1.21
N SER A 736 -13.17 -15.44 0.78
CA SER A 736 -13.39 -13.99 0.88
C SER A 736 -14.86 -13.60 0.91
N GLN A 737 -15.47 -13.64 2.10
CA GLN A 737 -16.86 -13.16 2.29
C GLN A 737 -17.05 -11.69 1.90
N ARG A 738 -15.98 -10.87 1.90
CA ARG A 738 -16.04 -9.47 1.47
C ARG A 738 -16.42 -9.30 -0.01
N LYS A 739 -16.01 -10.25 -0.87
CA LYS A 739 -16.32 -10.24 -2.30
C LYS A 739 -17.62 -10.97 -2.65
N ALA A 740 -18.30 -11.54 -1.66
CA ALA A 740 -19.45 -12.40 -1.89
C ALA A 740 -20.58 -11.73 -2.68
N LYS A 741 -20.80 -10.41 -2.49
CA LYS A 741 -21.79 -9.65 -3.26
C LYS A 741 -21.42 -9.58 -4.75
N GLU A 742 -20.15 -9.31 -5.06
CA GLU A 742 -19.65 -9.29 -6.44
C GLU A 742 -19.80 -10.67 -7.09
N LEU A 743 -19.51 -11.75 -6.35
CA LEU A 743 -19.68 -13.12 -6.86
C LEU A 743 -21.13 -13.42 -7.22
N ALA A 744 -22.09 -12.99 -6.39
CA ALA A 744 -23.51 -13.17 -6.66
C ALA A 744 -24.01 -12.41 -7.91
N LEU A 745 -23.33 -11.32 -8.29
CA LEU A 745 -23.70 -10.51 -9.45
C LEU A 745 -23.18 -11.08 -10.79
N VAL A 746 -22.27 -12.05 -10.75
CA VAL A 746 -21.63 -12.60 -11.97
C VAL A 746 -22.66 -13.18 -12.96
N SER A 747 -23.65 -13.92 -12.46
CA SER A 747 -24.75 -14.43 -13.28
C SER A 747 -25.93 -14.86 -12.42
N LYS A 748 -27.12 -15.02 -13.02
CA LYS A 748 -28.30 -15.56 -12.31
C LYS A 748 -28.06 -16.96 -11.73
N GLU A 749 -27.29 -17.77 -12.45
CA GLU A 749 -26.93 -19.13 -12.04
C GLU A 749 -26.02 -19.09 -10.80
N VAL A 750 -24.95 -18.28 -10.86
CA VAL A 750 -24.02 -18.08 -9.72
C VAL A 750 -24.74 -17.45 -8.53
N ASN A 751 -25.63 -16.49 -8.76
CA ASN A 751 -26.46 -15.90 -7.72
C ASN A 751 -27.26 -16.97 -6.95
N SER A 752 -27.85 -17.94 -7.65
CA SER A 752 -28.62 -19.01 -7.01
C SER A 752 -27.78 -19.91 -6.09
N TRP A 753 -26.46 -19.95 -6.29
CA TRP A 753 -25.52 -20.71 -5.45
C TRP A 753 -25.01 -19.88 -4.27
N ILE A 754 -24.63 -18.62 -4.54
CA ILE A 754 -23.99 -17.74 -3.55
C ILE A 754 -24.99 -17.07 -2.62
N GLU A 755 -26.20 -16.76 -3.09
CA GLU A 755 -27.20 -16.07 -2.29
C GLU A 755 -27.60 -16.84 -1.01
N PRO A 756 -27.85 -18.16 -1.02
CA PRO A 756 -28.04 -18.93 0.21
C PRO A 756 -26.91 -18.80 1.23
N LEU A 757 -25.65 -18.71 0.75
CA LEU A 757 -24.46 -18.59 1.60
C LEU A 757 -24.31 -17.17 2.17
N LEU A 758 -24.62 -16.15 1.37
CA LEU A 758 -24.67 -14.75 1.81
C LEU A 758 -25.62 -14.54 3.00
N TYR A 759 -26.77 -15.22 3.00
CA TYR A 759 -27.75 -15.14 4.06
C TYR A 759 -27.54 -16.15 5.19
N TRP A 760 -26.61 -17.09 5.05
CA TRP A 760 -26.35 -18.13 6.06
C TRP A 760 -25.98 -17.54 7.43
N CYS A 761 -25.11 -16.53 7.42
CA CYS A 761 -24.67 -15.79 8.60
C CYS A 761 -24.86 -14.29 8.40
N ILE A 762 -25.78 -13.70 9.15
CA ILE A 762 -26.06 -12.26 9.11
C ILE A 762 -25.34 -11.59 10.27
N LYS A 763 -24.38 -10.73 9.93
CA LYS A 763 -23.60 -9.95 10.90
C LYS A 763 -24.01 -8.48 10.85
N ILE A 764 -24.39 -7.96 12.00
CA ILE A 764 -24.84 -6.58 12.19
C ILE A 764 -23.82 -5.89 13.09
N ASP A 765 -22.81 -5.30 12.43
CA ASP A 765 -21.61 -4.71 13.06
C ASP A 765 -21.59 -3.17 13.05
N THR A 766 -22.52 -2.52 12.36
CA THR A 766 -22.44 -1.07 12.09
C THR A 766 -23.20 -0.23 13.11
N LEU A 767 -22.56 0.86 13.54
CA LEU A 767 -23.12 1.95 14.33
C LEU A 767 -24.48 2.45 13.76
N VAL A 768 -25.33 2.93 14.67
CA VAL A 768 -26.63 3.56 14.39
C VAL A 768 -26.56 4.48 13.17
N ASN A 769 -27.50 4.33 12.23
CA ASN A 769 -27.65 5.08 10.97
C ASN A 769 -26.79 4.66 9.77
N SER A 770 -26.09 3.53 9.80
CA SER A 770 -25.43 3.05 8.59
C SER A 770 -26.48 2.77 7.47
N GLN A 771 -26.23 3.31 6.26
CA GLN A 771 -27.06 3.00 5.09
C GLN A 771 -27.24 1.49 4.84
N PRO A 772 -26.22 0.62 5.05
CA PRO A 772 -26.37 -0.81 4.88
C PRO A 772 -27.46 -1.44 5.76
N LEU A 773 -27.56 -1.02 7.04
CA LEU A 773 -28.60 -1.54 7.93
C LEU A 773 -29.99 -1.08 7.47
N ARG A 774 -30.14 0.20 7.11
CA ARG A 774 -31.42 0.72 6.57
C ARG A 774 -31.82 0.03 5.26
N ALA A 775 -30.85 -0.24 4.38
CA ALA A 775 -31.07 -0.99 3.16
C ALA A 775 -31.53 -2.41 3.47
N LEU A 776 -30.89 -3.09 4.43
CA LEU A 776 -31.28 -4.43 4.89
C LEU A 776 -32.71 -4.44 5.47
N VAL A 777 -33.03 -3.49 6.36
CA VAL A 777 -34.37 -3.30 6.92
C VAL A 777 -35.40 -3.10 5.80
N ARG A 778 -35.07 -2.24 4.83
CA ARG A 778 -35.93 -1.96 3.69
C ARG A 778 -36.14 -3.22 2.86
N THR A 779 -35.09 -3.97 2.54
CA THR A 779 -35.15 -5.25 1.80
C THR A 779 -36.09 -6.27 2.45
N PHE A 780 -36.14 -6.31 3.79
CA PHE A 780 -37.09 -7.13 4.53
C PHE A 780 -38.52 -6.59 4.47
N ARG A 781 -38.70 -5.30 4.72
CA ARG A 781 -40.03 -4.64 4.71
C ARG A 781 -40.66 -4.62 3.32
N THR A 782 -39.86 -4.47 2.27
CA THR A 782 -40.34 -4.44 0.88
C THR A 782 -40.58 -5.84 0.30
N GLY A 783 -40.34 -6.91 1.06
CA GLY A 783 -40.70 -8.27 0.66
C GLY A 783 -39.92 -8.81 -0.55
N SER A 784 -38.69 -8.32 -0.78
CA SER A 784 -37.87 -8.78 -1.91
C SER A 784 -37.57 -10.29 -1.89
N LYS A 785 -37.66 -10.91 -0.71
CA LYS A 785 -37.60 -12.36 -0.51
C LYS A 785 -38.77 -12.82 0.36
N PRO A 786 -39.34 -14.01 0.09
CA PRO A 786 -40.42 -14.57 0.90
C PRO A 786 -39.92 -14.92 2.30
N ARG A 787 -40.83 -14.95 3.29
CA ARG A 787 -40.49 -15.30 4.69
C ARG A 787 -39.82 -16.67 4.79
N ASP A 788 -40.25 -17.63 3.96
CA ASP A 788 -39.70 -18.98 3.93
C ASP A 788 -38.24 -19.01 3.49
N PHE A 789 -37.80 -18.05 2.68
CA PHE A 789 -36.39 -17.94 2.29
C PHE A 789 -35.50 -17.67 3.51
N TYR A 790 -35.87 -16.68 4.33
CA TYR A 790 -35.10 -16.36 5.55
C TYR A 790 -35.11 -17.51 6.54
N ALA A 791 -36.26 -18.16 6.72
CA ALA A 791 -36.36 -19.35 7.55
C ALA A 791 -35.48 -20.50 7.01
N ALA A 792 -35.39 -20.69 5.70
CA ALA A 792 -34.61 -21.76 5.09
C ALA A 792 -33.09 -21.50 5.16
N HIS A 793 -32.65 -20.26 4.95
CA HIS A 793 -31.23 -19.95 4.72
C HIS A 793 -30.52 -19.28 5.91
N VAL A 794 -31.21 -18.47 6.72
CA VAL A 794 -30.55 -17.79 7.85
C VAL A 794 -30.37 -18.76 9.02
N LYS A 795 -29.11 -19.08 9.36
CA LYS A 795 -28.76 -20.00 10.45
C LYS A 795 -28.02 -19.34 11.59
N ILE A 796 -27.29 -18.26 11.32
CA ILE A 796 -26.50 -17.54 12.30
C ILE A 796 -26.85 -16.06 12.23
N VAL A 797 -27.15 -15.44 13.36
CA VAL A 797 -27.36 -14.00 13.48
C VAL A 797 -26.43 -13.47 14.57
N LEU A 798 -25.64 -12.45 14.22
CA LEU A 798 -24.70 -11.79 15.11
C LEU A 798 -25.03 -10.30 15.16
N ILE A 799 -25.36 -9.80 16.34
CA ILE A 799 -25.70 -8.41 16.62
C ILE A 799 -24.62 -7.87 17.55
N ASN A 800 -23.68 -7.07 17.04
CA ASN A 800 -22.50 -6.62 17.79
C ASN A 800 -22.56 -5.14 18.22
N ASP A 801 -23.53 -4.40 17.73
CA ASP A 801 -23.69 -2.98 17.99
C ASP A 801 -25.18 -2.60 18.05
N TYR A 802 -25.47 -1.31 18.20
CA TYR A 802 -26.85 -0.82 18.22
C TYR A 802 -27.67 -1.30 17.02
N VAL A 803 -28.82 -1.89 17.33
CA VAL A 803 -29.84 -2.24 16.35
C VAL A 803 -31.11 -1.48 16.69
N PHE A 804 -31.73 -0.88 15.68
CA PHE A 804 -33.05 -0.24 15.84
C PHE A 804 -34.04 -1.25 16.43
N GLU A 805 -34.78 -0.87 17.48
CA GLU A 805 -35.73 -1.74 18.19
C GLU A 805 -36.66 -2.48 17.22
N ASP A 806 -37.21 -1.76 16.26
CA ASP A 806 -38.11 -2.28 15.24
C ASP A 806 -37.47 -3.37 14.39
N PHE A 807 -36.18 -3.26 14.09
CA PHE A 807 -35.52 -4.21 13.20
C PHE A 807 -35.44 -5.59 13.83
N ALA A 808 -34.99 -5.68 15.08
CA ALA A 808 -34.87 -6.98 15.74
C ALA A 808 -36.26 -7.62 15.89
N ALA A 809 -37.26 -6.84 16.31
CA ALA A 809 -38.64 -7.30 16.46
C ALA A 809 -39.26 -7.80 15.14
N GLU A 810 -38.94 -7.17 14.00
CA GLU A 810 -39.45 -7.57 12.69
C GLU A 810 -38.66 -8.71 12.03
N PHE A 811 -37.32 -8.68 12.15
CA PHE A 811 -36.43 -9.57 11.41
C PHE A 811 -36.28 -10.95 12.06
N LEU A 812 -36.15 -10.98 13.39
CA LEU A 812 -35.89 -12.21 14.12
C LEU A 812 -37.00 -13.28 13.94
N PRO A 813 -38.30 -12.92 13.93
CA PRO A 813 -39.37 -13.88 13.63
C PRO A 813 -39.32 -14.50 12.22
N LEU A 814 -38.60 -13.88 11.27
CA LEU A 814 -38.39 -14.43 9.93
C LEU A 814 -37.39 -15.60 9.94
N CYS A 815 -36.52 -15.67 10.94
CA CYS A 815 -35.42 -16.61 11.03
C CYS A 815 -35.78 -17.86 11.86
N ARG A 816 -36.90 -18.55 11.53
CA ARG A 816 -37.42 -19.65 12.37
C ARG A 816 -36.45 -20.81 12.61
N ASN A 817 -35.55 -21.09 11.66
CA ASN A 817 -34.56 -22.16 11.78
C ASN A 817 -33.18 -21.65 12.23
N LEU A 818 -33.15 -20.56 13.01
CA LEU A 818 -31.93 -20.03 13.58
C LEU A 818 -31.27 -21.07 14.49
N ILE A 819 -29.98 -21.32 14.26
CA ILE A 819 -29.16 -22.27 15.02
C ILE A 819 -28.34 -21.53 16.08
N SER A 820 -27.84 -20.34 15.72
CA SER A 820 -26.96 -19.53 16.56
C SER A 820 -27.36 -18.07 16.57
N LEU A 821 -27.46 -17.51 17.76
CA LEU A 821 -27.74 -16.10 17.98
C LEU A 821 -26.69 -15.52 18.93
N SER A 822 -26.07 -14.40 18.53
CA SER A 822 -25.26 -13.57 19.41
C SER A 822 -25.81 -12.16 19.42
N SER A 823 -26.07 -11.61 20.60
CA SER A 823 -26.48 -10.23 20.81
C SER A 823 -25.60 -9.57 21.86
N ARG A 824 -24.79 -8.61 21.43
CA ARG A 824 -23.82 -7.88 22.26
C ARG A 824 -23.90 -6.37 22.03
N PRO A 825 -25.01 -5.73 22.39
CA PRO A 825 -25.14 -4.29 22.26
C PRO A 825 -24.18 -3.57 23.22
N ASN A 826 -23.17 -2.86 22.70
CA ASN A 826 -22.16 -2.21 23.55
C ASN A 826 -22.65 -0.94 24.27
N TYR A 827 -23.77 -0.34 23.84
CA TYR A 827 -24.20 0.98 24.34
C TYR A 827 -25.71 1.25 24.25
N VAL A 828 -26.52 0.20 24.10
CA VAL A 828 -27.96 0.36 23.89
C VAL A 828 -28.63 0.87 25.17
N SER A 829 -29.60 1.77 25.04
CA SER A 829 -30.38 2.22 26.18
C SER A 829 -31.15 1.03 26.78
N ARG A 830 -31.37 1.03 28.09
CA ARG A 830 -32.07 -0.07 28.81
C ARG A 830 -33.36 -0.53 28.12
N ALA A 831 -34.13 0.40 27.56
CA ALA A 831 -35.41 0.12 26.89
C ALA A 831 -35.23 -0.72 25.60
N GLU A 832 -34.23 -0.36 24.81
CA GLU A 832 -33.97 -0.96 23.50
C GLU A 832 -33.42 -2.40 23.63
N GLY A 833 -32.49 -2.63 24.56
CA GLY A 833 -31.98 -3.97 24.86
C GLY A 833 -33.09 -4.90 25.34
N MET A 834 -34.00 -4.36 26.14
CA MET A 834 -35.19 -5.08 26.61
C MET A 834 -36.14 -5.50 25.50
N GLN A 835 -36.33 -4.67 24.49
CA GLN A 835 -37.25 -4.99 23.38
C GLN A 835 -36.70 -6.12 22.49
N ILE A 836 -35.38 -6.12 22.24
CA ILE A 836 -34.71 -7.23 21.55
C ILE A 836 -34.94 -8.52 22.34
N MET A 837 -34.70 -8.49 23.66
CA MET A 837 -34.89 -9.65 24.52
C MET A 837 -36.34 -10.12 24.58
N ARG A 838 -37.33 -9.21 24.68
CA ARG A 838 -38.76 -9.57 24.62
C ARG A 838 -39.12 -10.26 23.30
N SER A 839 -38.52 -9.82 22.19
CA SER A 839 -38.71 -10.44 20.88
C SER A 839 -38.11 -11.87 20.83
N LEU A 840 -36.97 -12.06 21.50
CA LEU A 840 -36.35 -13.40 21.67
C LEU A 840 -37.17 -14.33 22.58
N LEU A 841 -37.81 -13.76 23.60
CA LEU A 841 -38.65 -14.44 24.59
C LEU A 841 -40.10 -14.63 24.13
N GLN A 842 -40.40 -14.48 22.84
CA GLN A 842 -41.68 -14.92 22.32
C GLN A 842 -41.70 -16.46 22.24
N PRO A 843 -42.72 -17.15 22.80
CA PRO A 843 -42.81 -18.59 22.74
C PRO A 843 -42.85 -19.10 21.28
N GLY A 844 -41.97 -20.05 20.95
CA GLY A 844 -41.95 -20.73 19.65
C GLY A 844 -41.17 -20.05 18.52
N THR A 845 -40.49 -18.92 18.76
CA THR A 845 -39.77 -18.18 17.71
C THR A 845 -38.58 -18.95 17.12
N PHE A 846 -37.86 -19.73 17.95
CA PHE A 846 -36.63 -20.43 17.53
C PHE A 846 -36.55 -21.88 18.04
N PRO A 847 -37.34 -22.82 17.49
CA PRO A 847 -37.32 -24.21 17.92
C PRO A 847 -35.96 -24.89 17.75
N HIS A 848 -35.10 -24.40 16.85
CA HIS A 848 -33.80 -24.99 16.52
C HIS A 848 -32.59 -24.25 17.12
N LEU A 849 -32.82 -23.25 17.98
CA LEU A 849 -31.73 -22.50 18.59
C LEU A 849 -30.91 -23.41 19.50
N ARG A 850 -29.61 -23.53 19.19
CA ARG A 850 -28.66 -24.37 19.95
C ARG A 850 -27.57 -23.55 20.62
N ARG A 851 -27.39 -22.31 20.20
CA ARG A 851 -26.25 -21.46 20.51
C ARG A 851 -26.76 -20.06 20.81
N LEU A 852 -26.53 -19.58 22.02
CA LEU A 852 -26.97 -18.26 22.47
C LEU A 852 -25.82 -17.53 23.16
N SER A 853 -25.51 -16.33 22.67
CA SER A 853 -24.54 -15.43 23.30
C SER A 853 -25.21 -14.09 23.58
N LEU A 854 -25.18 -13.62 24.83
CA LEU A 854 -25.87 -12.41 25.29
C LEU A 854 -24.92 -11.51 26.09
N MET A 855 -25.04 -10.20 25.91
CA MET A 855 -24.48 -9.20 26.81
C MET A 855 -25.64 -8.60 27.61
N LEU A 856 -25.62 -8.78 28.93
CA LEU A 856 -26.65 -8.28 29.84
C LEU A 856 -26.13 -7.01 30.55
N GLY A 857 -26.91 -5.93 30.55
CA GLY A 857 -26.56 -4.61 31.10
C GLY A 857 -26.89 -4.46 32.59
N GLN A 858 -26.27 -3.50 33.30
CA GLN A 858 -26.46 -3.32 34.76
C GLN A 858 -27.90 -3.06 35.20
N GLU A 859 -28.72 -2.47 34.33
CA GLU A 859 -30.08 -2.04 34.67
C GLU A 859 -31.15 -3.03 34.18
N ASP A 860 -30.77 -4.21 33.72
CA ASP A 860 -31.72 -5.16 33.17
C ASP A 860 -32.78 -5.58 34.23
N PRO A 861 -34.09 -5.50 33.91
CA PRO A 861 -35.15 -5.84 34.85
C PRO A 861 -35.11 -7.32 35.24
N PRO A 862 -35.63 -7.67 36.43
CA PRO A 862 -35.63 -9.02 36.96
C PRO A 862 -36.32 -10.04 36.03
N GLU A 863 -37.18 -9.61 35.10
CA GLU A 863 -37.81 -10.44 34.08
C GLU A 863 -36.78 -11.13 33.15
N LEU A 864 -35.62 -10.52 32.91
CA LEU A 864 -34.54 -11.15 32.14
C LEU A 864 -33.85 -12.30 32.90
N LEU A 865 -34.01 -12.36 34.23
CA LEU A 865 -33.54 -13.49 35.04
C LEU A 865 -34.27 -14.79 34.71
N ASP A 866 -35.48 -14.70 34.14
CA ASP A 866 -36.29 -15.86 33.75
C ASP A 866 -35.97 -16.40 32.34
N ILE A 867 -34.96 -15.88 31.64
CA ILE A 867 -34.58 -16.41 30.32
C ILE A 867 -34.28 -17.91 30.36
N PHE A 868 -33.71 -18.40 31.46
CA PHE A 868 -33.41 -19.82 31.64
C PHE A 868 -34.66 -20.70 31.77
N ASN A 869 -35.79 -20.13 32.21
CA ASN A 869 -37.08 -20.79 32.30
C ASN A 869 -37.85 -20.76 30.96
N HIS A 870 -37.39 -19.96 29.99
CA HIS A 870 -38.07 -19.79 28.70
C HIS A 870 -37.90 -21.04 27.80
N PRO A 871 -38.92 -21.45 27.01
CA PRO A 871 -38.83 -22.57 26.07
C PRO A 871 -37.65 -22.52 25.08
N LEU A 872 -37.18 -21.32 24.71
CA LEU A 872 -36.00 -21.14 23.85
C LEU A 872 -34.74 -21.81 24.43
N SER A 873 -34.69 -21.91 25.76
CA SER A 873 -33.52 -22.36 26.49
C SER A 873 -33.42 -23.89 26.58
N GLN A 874 -34.52 -24.60 26.30
CA GLN A 874 -34.58 -26.06 26.40
C GLN A 874 -33.63 -26.76 25.44
N ASN A 875 -33.43 -26.21 24.23
CA ASN A 875 -32.57 -26.81 23.19
C ASN A 875 -31.14 -26.25 23.16
N LEU A 876 -30.79 -25.35 24.08
CA LEU A 876 -29.47 -24.75 24.10
C LEU A 876 -28.40 -25.77 24.45
N THR A 877 -27.37 -25.82 23.59
CA THR A 877 -26.16 -26.61 23.78
C THR A 877 -24.97 -25.74 24.15
N HIS A 878 -24.97 -24.48 23.73
CA HIS A 878 -23.94 -23.51 24.07
C HIS A 878 -24.60 -22.21 24.53
N LEU A 879 -24.17 -21.71 25.68
CA LEU A 879 -24.63 -20.46 26.28
C LEU A 879 -23.42 -19.61 26.64
N ASP A 880 -23.41 -18.34 26.26
CA ASP A 880 -22.35 -17.39 26.57
C ASP A 880 -22.95 -16.09 27.07
N ILE A 881 -22.62 -15.68 28.30
CA ILE A 881 -23.21 -14.52 28.95
C ILE A 881 -22.11 -13.55 29.32
N ASP A 882 -22.28 -12.28 28.97
CA ASP A 882 -21.55 -11.16 29.54
C ASP A 882 -22.39 -10.57 30.67
N LEU A 883 -21.89 -10.60 31.91
CA LEU A 883 -22.64 -10.19 33.09
C LEU A 883 -22.18 -8.86 33.64
N ASN A 884 -23.15 -8.00 33.88
CA ASN A 884 -23.01 -6.78 34.65
C ASN A 884 -23.65 -6.84 36.06
N PHE A 885 -24.38 -7.91 36.39
CA PHE A 885 -25.17 -8.02 37.63
C PHE A 885 -25.37 -9.47 38.08
N ALA A 886 -25.98 -9.66 39.26
CA ALA A 886 -26.27 -10.97 39.84
C ALA A 886 -27.47 -11.66 39.14
N LEU A 887 -27.24 -12.84 38.55
CA LEU A 887 -28.31 -13.68 38.00
C LEU A 887 -28.83 -14.69 39.04
N ASN A 888 -30.09 -15.10 38.90
CA ASN A 888 -30.58 -16.29 39.57
C ASN A 888 -30.08 -17.55 38.85
N TRP A 889 -28.99 -18.13 39.35
CA TRP A 889 -28.36 -19.29 38.76
C TRP A 889 -29.18 -20.58 38.85
N THR A 890 -30.17 -20.65 39.75
CA THR A 890 -30.96 -21.87 39.98
C THR A 890 -31.60 -22.44 38.71
N ALA A 891 -31.99 -21.58 37.78
CA ALA A 891 -32.63 -21.95 36.53
C ALA A 891 -31.65 -22.57 35.50
N LEU A 892 -30.32 -22.42 35.68
CA LEU A 892 -29.35 -23.14 34.84
C LEU A 892 -29.59 -24.65 34.86
N LYS A 893 -30.04 -25.22 35.99
CA LYS A 893 -30.35 -26.67 36.12
C LYS A 893 -31.38 -27.16 35.11
N GLN A 894 -32.23 -26.28 34.59
CA GLN A 894 -33.27 -26.62 33.63
C GLN A 894 -32.73 -26.80 32.20
N LEU A 895 -31.50 -26.35 31.92
CA LEU A 895 -30.86 -26.43 30.62
C LEU A 895 -30.24 -27.83 30.39
N GLN A 896 -31.10 -28.84 30.26
CA GLN A 896 -30.70 -30.26 30.19
C GLN A 896 -29.79 -30.60 28.99
N HIS A 897 -29.80 -29.78 27.94
CA HIS A 897 -29.00 -29.98 26.74
C HIS A 897 -27.69 -29.17 26.73
N LEU A 898 -27.46 -28.33 27.75
CA LEU A 898 -26.31 -27.44 27.80
C LEU A 898 -25.02 -28.27 27.93
N ARG A 899 -24.12 -28.09 26.96
CA ARG A 899 -22.80 -28.75 26.90
C ARG A 899 -21.66 -27.78 27.15
N PHE A 900 -21.84 -26.52 26.76
CA PHE A 900 -20.86 -25.46 26.92
C PHE A 900 -21.54 -24.24 27.54
N PHE A 901 -20.99 -23.76 28.64
CA PHE A 901 -21.40 -22.52 29.27
C PHE A 901 -20.19 -21.60 29.32
N SER A 902 -20.38 -20.33 29.00
CA SER A 902 -19.34 -19.34 29.10
C SER A 902 -19.84 -18.08 29.78
N LEU A 903 -19.00 -17.52 30.63
CA LEU A 903 -19.31 -16.34 31.42
C LEU A 903 -18.17 -15.35 31.30
N GLN A 904 -18.48 -14.13 30.90
CA GLN A 904 -17.60 -12.99 31.07
C GLN A 904 -18.19 -12.09 32.16
N PRO A 905 -17.54 -11.96 33.33
CA PRO A 905 -17.87 -10.91 34.26
C PRO A 905 -17.39 -9.58 33.66
N VAL A 906 -18.30 -8.63 33.47
CA VAL A 906 -17.95 -7.27 33.06
C VAL A 906 -17.23 -6.60 34.23
N LEU A 907 -15.91 -6.72 34.20
CA LEU A 907 -14.99 -6.26 35.23
C LEU A 907 -14.70 -4.76 35.17
N THR A 908 -15.40 -3.98 34.34
CA THR A 908 -15.18 -2.52 34.25
C THR A 908 -15.47 -1.82 35.58
N MET A 909 -16.33 -2.36 36.43
CA MET A 909 -16.54 -1.87 37.80
C MET A 909 -15.38 -2.20 38.76
N TRP A 910 -14.51 -3.15 38.43
CA TRP A 910 -13.52 -3.72 39.36
C TRP A 910 -12.14 -3.09 39.20
N ILE A 911 -12.07 -2.03 38.39
CA ILE A 911 -10.94 -1.10 38.30
C ILE A 911 -10.98 -0.09 39.48
N SER A 912 -11.97 -0.18 40.38
CA SER A 912 -11.85 0.48 41.68
C SER A 912 -10.64 -0.08 42.43
N SER A 913 -9.90 0.78 43.12
CA SER A 913 -8.55 0.57 43.68
C SER A 913 -8.36 -0.58 44.70
N ASP A 914 -9.36 -1.43 44.94
CA ASP A 914 -9.30 -2.54 45.90
C ASP A 914 -9.25 -3.90 45.19
N HIS A 915 -8.02 -4.33 44.90
CA HIS A 915 -7.73 -5.55 44.16
C HIS A 915 -8.10 -6.85 44.89
N HIS A 916 -8.13 -6.84 46.23
CA HIS A 916 -8.48 -8.02 47.01
C HIS A 916 -9.97 -8.35 46.91
N ARG A 917 -10.78 -7.30 46.81
CA ARG A 917 -12.23 -7.41 46.67
C ARG A 917 -12.63 -8.14 45.39
N GLY A 918 -12.00 -7.81 44.26
CA GLY A 918 -12.31 -8.48 42.99
C GLY A 918 -11.98 -9.98 42.99
N GLY A 919 -10.92 -10.38 43.68
CA GLY A 919 -10.60 -11.80 43.82
C GLY A 919 -11.66 -12.60 44.59
N ALA A 920 -12.10 -12.03 45.72
CA ALA A 920 -13.10 -12.64 46.60
C ALA A 920 -14.49 -12.67 45.94
N GLU A 921 -14.88 -11.61 45.24
CA GLU A 921 -16.16 -11.54 44.54
C GLU A 921 -16.22 -12.52 43.37
N LEU A 922 -15.13 -12.71 42.59
CA LEU A 922 -15.11 -13.73 41.54
C LEU A 922 -15.23 -15.15 42.15
N ARG A 923 -14.55 -15.40 43.28
CA ARG A 923 -14.68 -16.67 44.00
C ARG A 923 -16.12 -16.93 44.43
N ALA A 924 -16.74 -15.93 45.06
CA ALA A 924 -18.12 -16.02 45.53
C ALA A 924 -19.07 -16.30 44.37
N LEU A 925 -18.89 -15.61 43.23
CA LEU A 925 -19.66 -15.85 42.01
C LEU A 925 -19.51 -17.28 41.49
N ILE A 926 -18.29 -17.81 41.44
CA ILE A 926 -18.05 -19.19 41.00
C ILE A 926 -18.71 -20.20 41.95
N GLN A 927 -18.55 -19.99 43.25
CA GLN A 927 -19.15 -20.85 44.28
C GLN A 927 -20.68 -20.82 44.25
N ASP A 928 -21.26 -19.68 43.89
CA ASP A 928 -22.69 -19.51 43.69
C ASP A 928 -23.18 -20.25 42.42
N ILE A 929 -22.42 -20.21 41.32
CA ILE A 929 -22.82 -20.84 40.04
C ILE A 929 -22.70 -22.38 40.07
N ILE A 930 -21.61 -22.92 40.65
CA ILE A 930 -21.28 -24.37 40.56
C ILE A 930 -22.45 -25.29 40.96
N PRO A 931 -23.15 -25.07 42.10
CA PRO A 931 -24.29 -25.91 42.52
C PRO A 931 -25.45 -25.94 41.53
N HIS A 932 -25.50 -25.01 40.58
CA HIS A 932 -26.56 -24.88 39.60
C HIS A 932 -26.19 -25.31 38.18
N LEU A 933 -24.93 -25.69 37.93
CA LEU A 933 -24.50 -26.18 36.62
C LEU A 933 -25.20 -27.52 36.27
N PRO A 934 -25.76 -27.67 35.05
CA PRO A 934 -26.36 -28.93 34.59
C PRO A 934 -25.41 -30.12 34.67
N MET A 935 -25.93 -31.30 35.00
CA MET A 935 -25.11 -32.53 35.03
C MET A 935 -24.46 -32.85 33.68
N ARG A 936 -25.09 -32.47 32.56
CA ARG A 936 -24.61 -32.74 31.20
C ARG A 936 -23.61 -31.71 30.66
N LEU A 937 -23.32 -30.67 31.45
CA LEU A 937 -22.38 -29.62 31.09
C LEU A 937 -20.98 -30.22 30.99
N GLY A 938 -20.39 -30.15 29.79
CA GLY A 938 -19.03 -30.62 29.55
C GLY A 938 -17.99 -29.58 29.94
N CYS A 939 -18.29 -28.29 29.76
CA CYS A 939 -17.36 -27.21 30.06
C CYS A 939 -18.08 -25.92 30.48
N PHE A 940 -17.50 -25.25 31.48
CA PHE A 940 -17.87 -23.92 31.94
C PHE A 940 -16.66 -22.98 31.83
N VAL A 941 -16.64 -22.09 30.85
CA VAL A 941 -15.54 -21.16 30.59
C VAL A 941 -15.77 -19.81 31.25
N ILE A 942 -14.86 -19.37 32.11
CA ILE A 942 -14.88 -18.04 32.73
C ILE A 942 -13.83 -17.17 32.06
N TRP A 943 -14.28 -16.12 31.37
CA TRP A 943 -13.40 -15.13 30.76
C TRP A 943 -12.89 -14.16 31.81
N ILE A 944 -11.58 -14.13 32.03
CA ILE A 944 -10.92 -13.13 32.87
C ILE A 944 -10.24 -12.08 32.00
N THR A 945 -10.15 -10.86 32.51
CA THR A 945 -9.43 -9.79 31.81
C THR A 945 -7.92 -10.01 31.89
N GLU A 946 -7.22 -9.41 30.93
CA GLU A 946 -5.76 -9.34 30.95
C GLU A 946 -5.24 -8.74 32.26
N HIS A 947 -5.95 -7.75 32.82
CA HIS A 947 -5.59 -7.15 34.09
C HIS A 947 -5.66 -8.15 35.26
N MET A 948 -6.69 -9.01 35.32
CA MET A 948 -6.77 -10.06 36.34
C MET A 948 -5.65 -11.09 36.22
N MET A 949 -5.27 -11.45 34.99
CA MET A 949 -4.09 -12.29 34.77
C MET A 949 -2.81 -11.60 35.24
N ARG A 950 -2.65 -10.31 34.93
CA ARG A 950 -1.51 -9.51 35.43
C ARG A 950 -1.49 -9.46 36.95
N MET A 951 -2.63 -9.35 37.63
CA MET A 951 -2.69 -9.34 39.09
C MET A 951 -2.30 -10.69 39.70
N ALA A 952 -2.78 -11.79 39.12
CA ALA A 952 -2.37 -13.14 39.53
C ALA A 952 -0.86 -13.34 39.34
N ALA A 953 -0.30 -12.75 38.28
CA ALA A 953 1.12 -12.77 37.95
C ALA A 953 2.00 -11.86 38.82
N TYR A 954 1.57 -10.63 39.12
CA TYR A 954 2.40 -9.61 39.79
C TYR A 954 2.50 -9.82 41.30
N ASN A 955 1.45 -10.36 41.94
CA ASN A 955 1.45 -10.60 43.38
C ASN A 955 2.39 -11.74 43.81
N ASP A 956 2.85 -12.56 42.86
CA ASP A 956 3.85 -13.62 43.10
C ASP A 956 5.28 -13.05 43.25
N ALA A 957 5.54 -11.86 42.70
CA ALA A 957 6.85 -11.19 42.79
C ALA A 957 7.13 -10.56 44.18
N ILE A 958 6.14 -10.56 45.08
CA ILE A 958 6.26 -10.03 46.46
C ILE A 958 5.98 -11.18 47.45
N ASP A 959 6.86 -12.19 47.47
CA ASP A 959 7.16 -13.23 48.50
C ASP A 959 6.08 -13.75 49.47
N THR A 960 4.80 -13.52 49.21
CA THR A 960 3.70 -13.92 50.08
C THR A 960 2.58 -14.48 49.24
N LEU A 961 2.60 -15.82 49.10
CA LEU A 961 1.44 -16.65 48.74
C LEU A 961 0.14 -16.19 49.41
N ALA A 962 0.19 -15.48 50.55
CA ALA A 962 -0.96 -14.84 51.21
C ALA A 962 -1.77 -13.91 50.28
N ASN A 963 -1.13 -13.22 49.32
CA ASN A 963 -1.76 -12.16 48.51
C ASN A 963 -2.35 -12.62 47.18
N ILE A 964 -2.16 -13.87 46.78
CA ILE A 964 -2.83 -14.43 45.61
C ILE A 964 -4.32 -14.57 45.93
N PRO A 965 -5.21 -14.00 45.09
CA PRO A 965 -6.63 -14.10 45.33
C PRO A 965 -7.08 -15.56 45.46
N PRO A 966 -7.91 -15.91 46.46
CA PRO A 966 -8.20 -17.31 46.78
C PRO A 966 -8.76 -18.15 45.61
N VAL A 967 -9.49 -17.52 44.68
CA VAL A 967 -10.01 -18.20 43.48
C VAL A 967 -8.91 -18.80 42.60
N PHE A 968 -7.76 -18.12 42.46
CA PHE A 968 -6.66 -18.63 41.65
C PHE A 968 -5.95 -19.79 42.36
N LYS A 969 -5.83 -19.74 43.69
CA LYS A 969 -5.33 -20.87 44.48
C LYS A 969 -6.23 -22.09 44.35
N ASP A 970 -7.55 -21.89 44.37
CA ASP A 970 -8.51 -22.98 44.20
C ASP A 970 -8.39 -23.63 42.82
N ILE A 971 -8.07 -22.85 41.77
CA ILE A 971 -7.82 -23.38 40.42
C ILE A 971 -6.55 -24.20 40.37
N ILE A 972 -5.44 -23.64 40.86
CA ILE A 972 -4.12 -24.29 40.84
C ILE A 972 -4.16 -25.59 41.64
N ARG A 973 -4.87 -25.60 42.76
CA ARG A 973 -5.01 -26.78 43.62
C ARG A 973 -6.07 -27.78 43.12
N GLY A 974 -6.71 -27.55 41.97
CA GLY A 974 -7.79 -28.39 41.46
C GLY A 974 -9.02 -28.45 42.37
N LEU A 975 -9.22 -27.46 43.24
CA LEU A 975 -10.34 -27.38 44.18
C LEU A 975 -11.63 -26.85 43.54
N LEU A 976 -11.55 -26.28 42.33
CA LEU A 976 -12.74 -25.96 41.54
C LEU A 976 -13.29 -27.20 40.84
N ASP A 977 -14.60 -27.16 40.55
CA ASP A 977 -15.25 -28.17 39.71
C ASP A 977 -14.48 -28.38 38.41
N LYS A 978 -14.20 -29.64 38.06
CA LYS A 978 -13.42 -30.02 36.87
C LYS A 978 -13.96 -29.46 35.54
N ARG A 979 -15.23 -29.08 35.50
CA ARG A 979 -15.89 -28.46 34.34
C ARG A 979 -15.48 -26.99 34.17
N VAL A 980 -15.02 -26.32 35.22
CA VAL A 980 -14.69 -24.88 35.22
C VAL A 980 -13.32 -24.66 34.60
N VAL A 981 -13.27 -23.96 33.47
CA VAL A 981 -12.04 -23.59 32.78
C VAL A 981 -11.95 -22.07 32.78
N MET A 982 -10.80 -21.52 33.17
CA MET A 982 -10.54 -20.11 32.95
C MET A 982 -10.06 -19.89 31.53
N ALA A 983 -10.55 -18.83 30.89
CA ALA A 983 -10.04 -18.37 29.62
C ALA A 983 -9.71 -16.89 29.70
N ALA A 984 -8.70 -16.44 28.98
CA ALA A 984 -8.32 -15.05 28.97
C ALA A 984 -7.91 -14.60 27.57
N TYR A 985 -8.25 -13.35 27.26
CA TYR A 985 -7.79 -12.72 26.03
C TYR A 985 -6.41 -12.14 26.22
N HIS A 986 -5.56 -12.46 25.26
CA HIS A 986 -4.21 -11.96 25.21
C HIS A 986 -4.00 -11.23 23.90
N LYS A 987 -3.84 -9.90 23.94
CA LYS A 987 -3.25 -9.18 22.81
C LYS A 987 -1.86 -9.77 22.61
N GLN A 988 -1.59 -10.39 21.45
CA GLN A 988 -0.22 -10.69 21.05
C GLN A 988 0.53 -9.35 21.15
N ASP A 989 1.22 -9.10 22.27
CA ASP A 989 2.00 -7.89 22.65
C ASP A 989 2.00 -7.46 24.11
N ALA A 990 1.27 -8.13 25.00
CA ALA A 990 1.26 -7.68 26.38
C ALA A 990 2.52 -8.09 27.22
N PRO A 991 3.39 -7.15 27.65
CA PRO A 991 4.78 -7.38 28.11
C PRO A 991 4.97 -8.46 29.17
N TRP A 992 3.94 -8.66 29.99
CA TRP A 992 3.94 -9.60 31.11
C TRP A 992 3.95 -11.08 30.66
N SER A 993 3.44 -11.44 29.48
CA SER A 993 3.46 -12.85 29.02
C SER A 993 4.84 -13.40 28.67
N ARG A 994 5.87 -12.53 28.63
CA ARG A 994 7.28 -12.91 28.49
C ARG A 994 8.01 -13.02 29.83
N ALA A 995 7.54 -12.34 30.88
CA ALA A 995 8.13 -12.33 32.22
C ALA A 995 7.66 -13.48 33.14
N LEU A 996 6.61 -14.21 32.74
CA LEU A 996 5.99 -15.27 33.54
C LEU A 996 6.62 -16.69 33.56
N PRO A 997 7.60 -17.08 32.72
CA PRO A 997 8.14 -18.44 32.74
C PRO A 997 8.94 -18.83 34.00
N GLU A 998 9.35 -17.87 34.83
CA GLU A 998 10.27 -18.14 35.94
C GLU A 998 9.59 -18.57 37.25
N TYR A 999 8.25 -18.58 37.30
CA TYR A 999 7.49 -18.94 38.50
C TYR A 999 6.64 -20.20 38.23
N ASP A 1000 6.97 -21.30 38.92
CA ASP A 1000 6.28 -22.59 38.81
C ASP A 1000 4.75 -22.45 38.99
N LEU A 1001 4.34 -21.61 39.95
CA LEU A 1001 2.94 -21.37 40.26
C LEU A 1001 2.16 -20.71 39.10
N VAL A 1002 2.82 -19.84 38.34
CA VAL A 1002 2.21 -19.21 37.16
C VAL A 1002 2.15 -20.19 35.99
N GLN A 1003 3.16 -21.03 35.81
CA GLN A 1003 3.11 -22.09 34.81
C GLN A 1003 1.99 -23.08 35.11
N ASP A 1004 1.81 -23.44 36.38
CA ASP A 1004 0.68 -24.26 36.83
C ASP A 1004 -0.65 -23.55 36.56
N PHE A 1005 -0.76 -22.26 36.89
CA PHE A 1005 -1.97 -21.50 36.58
C PHE A 1005 -2.26 -21.45 35.06
N LEU A 1006 -1.24 -21.22 34.24
CA LEU A 1006 -1.36 -21.13 32.78
C LEU A 1006 -1.64 -22.49 32.12
N SER A 1007 -1.14 -23.59 32.67
CA SER A 1007 -1.46 -24.93 32.19
C SER A 1007 -2.95 -25.28 32.39
N HIS A 1008 -3.56 -24.68 33.42
CA HIS A 1008 -4.97 -24.81 33.77
C HIS A 1008 -5.89 -23.73 33.16
N THR A 1009 -5.34 -22.82 32.32
CA THR A 1009 -6.04 -21.66 31.73
C THR A 1009 -5.91 -21.63 30.21
N ILE A 1010 -7.00 -21.32 29.50
CA ILE A 1010 -6.97 -21.12 28.05
C ILE A 1010 -6.51 -19.70 27.74
N VAL A 1011 -5.32 -19.56 27.17
CA VAL A 1011 -4.81 -18.27 26.68
C VAL A 1011 -4.92 -18.22 25.17
N VAL A 1012 -5.92 -17.50 24.65
CA VAL A 1012 -6.12 -17.35 23.20
C VAL A 1012 -5.22 -16.24 22.68
N LYS A 1013 -4.25 -16.59 21.83
CA LYS A 1013 -3.28 -15.65 21.22
C LYS A 1013 -3.65 -15.36 19.78
N ALA A 1014 -4.26 -14.21 19.47
CA ALA A 1014 -4.33 -13.76 18.08
C ALA A 1014 -4.24 -12.23 17.92
N PRO A 1015 -3.60 -11.74 16.84
CA PRO A 1015 -3.27 -10.31 16.65
C PRO A 1015 -4.51 -9.46 16.36
N LYS A 1016 -5.60 -10.10 15.96
CA LYS A 1016 -6.92 -9.50 15.72
C LYS A 1016 -8.02 -10.28 16.44
N PHE A 1017 -7.70 -11.01 17.52
CA PHE A 1017 -8.72 -11.79 18.21
C PHE A 1017 -9.70 -10.88 18.94
N ASN A 1018 -10.82 -10.58 18.30
CA ASN A 1018 -11.98 -10.04 18.95
C ASN A 1018 -12.85 -11.23 19.38
N ARG A 1019 -13.37 -11.28 20.61
CA ARG A 1019 -14.28 -12.35 21.12
C ARG A 1019 -15.48 -12.64 20.19
N ARG A 1020 -15.75 -11.74 19.26
CA ARG A 1020 -16.65 -11.90 18.09
C ARG A 1020 -16.36 -13.21 17.31
N LEU A 1021 -15.10 -13.62 17.29
CA LEU A 1021 -14.54 -14.71 16.48
C LEU A 1021 -14.97 -16.14 16.87
N ILE A 1022 -15.24 -16.40 18.16
CA ILE A 1022 -15.69 -17.73 18.62
C ILE A 1022 -17.09 -18.09 18.08
N TRP A 1023 -17.86 -17.08 17.68
CA TRP A 1023 -19.23 -17.26 17.21
C TRP A 1023 -19.41 -16.94 15.72
N ASP A 1024 -18.49 -16.19 15.11
CA ASP A 1024 -18.51 -15.86 13.68
C ASP A 1024 -17.78 -16.88 12.78
N GLY A 1025 -17.12 -17.88 13.37
CA GLY A 1025 -16.47 -18.98 12.67
C GLY A 1025 -14.97 -18.76 12.43
N GLU A 1026 -14.51 -17.52 12.29
CA GLU A 1026 -13.09 -17.22 12.07
C GLU A 1026 -12.31 -17.44 13.38
N GLY A 1027 -11.32 -18.34 13.41
CA GLY A 1027 -10.49 -18.59 14.62
C GLY A 1027 -11.14 -19.46 15.72
N THR A 1028 -12.36 -19.95 15.51
CA THR A 1028 -13.04 -20.94 16.39
C THR A 1028 -12.21 -22.19 16.62
N GLU A 1029 -11.61 -22.75 15.57
CA GLU A 1029 -10.84 -23.99 15.64
C GLU A 1029 -9.67 -23.92 16.62
N VAL A 1030 -9.00 -22.76 16.72
CA VAL A 1030 -7.88 -22.55 17.64
C VAL A 1030 -8.36 -22.60 19.09
N PHE A 1031 -9.45 -21.88 19.40
CA PHE A 1031 -10.05 -21.90 20.74
C PHE A 1031 -10.52 -23.31 21.13
N TRP A 1032 -11.23 -24.01 20.25
CA TRP A 1032 -11.73 -25.35 20.52
C TRP A 1032 -10.62 -26.40 20.63
N ALA A 1033 -9.51 -26.24 19.88
CA ALA A 1033 -8.34 -27.08 20.03
C ALA A 1033 -7.69 -26.90 21.42
N GLU A 1034 -7.50 -25.65 21.86
CA GLU A 1034 -6.92 -25.36 23.18
C GLU A 1034 -7.82 -25.78 24.34
N LEU A 1035 -9.13 -25.54 24.22
CA LEU A 1035 -10.08 -26.03 25.21
C LEU A 1035 -10.03 -27.56 25.34
N ARG A 1036 -9.99 -28.28 24.21
CA ARG A 1036 -9.84 -29.75 24.22
C ARG A 1036 -8.53 -30.18 24.88
N ARG A 1037 -7.44 -29.44 24.69
CA ARG A 1037 -6.15 -29.71 25.35
C ARG A 1037 -6.27 -29.56 26.87
N VAL A 1038 -6.76 -28.41 27.35
CA VAL A 1038 -6.90 -28.13 28.80
C VAL A 1038 -7.83 -29.14 29.47
N MET A 1039 -8.95 -29.47 28.83
CA MET A 1039 -9.89 -30.46 29.38
C MET A 1039 -9.28 -31.86 29.47
N ARG A 1040 -8.48 -32.29 28.49
CA ARG A 1040 -7.77 -33.59 28.53
C ARG A 1040 -6.75 -33.63 29.67
N GLN A 1041 -5.95 -32.58 29.81
CA GLN A 1041 -4.94 -32.50 30.86
C GLN A 1041 -5.54 -32.61 32.26
N ARG A 1042 -6.63 -31.88 32.54
CA ARG A 1042 -7.31 -31.99 33.83
C ARG A 1042 -7.97 -33.36 34.08
N SER A 1043 -8.38 -34.05 33.02
CA SER A 1043 -8.94 -35.40 33.16
C SER A 1043 -7.84 -36.40 33.55
N THR A 1044 -6.63 -36.29 32.99
CA THR A 1044 -5.50 -37.15 33.34
C THR A 1044 -5.00 -36.90 34.76
N GLU A 1045 -4.88 -35.63 35.17
CA GLU A 1045 -4.45 -35.28 36.54
C GLU A 1045 -5.45 -35.74 37.62
N ALA A 1046 -6.75 -35.66 37.33
CA ALA A 1046 -7.79 -36.16 38.24
C ALA A 1046 -7.80 -37.69 38.37
N GLU A 1047 -7.38 -38.42 37.32
CA GLU A 1047 -7.22 -39.87 37.38
C GLU A 1047 -5.95 -40.26 38.15
N GLU A 1048 -4.83 -39.54 37.94
CA GLU A 1048 -3.55 -39.80 38.62
C GLU A 1048 -3.55 -39.42 40.11
N GLY A 1049 -4.23 -38.34 40.51
CA GLY A 1049 -4.33 -37.92 41.92
C GLY A 1049 -5.32 -38.73 42.77
N MET A 1050 -6.04 -39.68 42.16
CA MET A 1050 -6.96 -40.59 42.83
C MET A 1050 -6.31 -41.96 43.15
N PHE A 1051 -5.11 -42.21 42.63
CA PHE A 1051 -4.22 -43.31 42.99
C PHE A 1051 -3.18 -42.86 44.02
#